data_AF-A0A957KI24-F1
#
_entry.id   AF-A0A957KI24-F1
#
_cell.length_a   1.000
_cell.length_b   1.000
_cell.length_c   1.000
_cell.angle_alpha   90.00
_cell.angle_beta   90.00
_cell.angle_gamma   90.00
#
_symmetry.space_group_name_H-M   'P 1'
#
loop_
_entity.id
_entity.type
_entity.pdbx_description
1 polymer ?
#
loop_
_entity_poly.entity_id
_entity_poly.type
_entity_poly.pdbx_seq_one_letter_code
_entity_poly.pdbx_strand_id
1 'polypeptide(L)'
;MSIQVYLGSEDREKYRTQVLTLLRRWSEEQGLVEYPGESVADADRTFYVGFLGDSPWLTVIDSQGGHNKISQYLSDGLKGTVVSAALYDSDAVILERFTNGLSVDQYCSVPALLSIAELEMNPFDLTDVPVKAEEELRGDLGKWADLFRQGTDMEKMRQIWDSKPIFADDIFWATTDALGMVDQELAFDFWEDSDQYTSMHFRVQAEKQYEKKATGVPRLNIHAASEQRDLFEGQAIEIYVNCQNVGGDAKGLDVLVWGTAISSGQVRPTAIKADVRASGRLADDQSLELVTGFLNGQELEHYKQTFAQLVLPAGIADPTAAIQQPGINLIKAHAALYGANIQFIFKLDVLRAGESELQIAFVPHGDMWEGFAVHSLNLSIEPPPRLPLRSLQARMPPLIYARDMMRTTHLFGLYSLTVVQNTATQLAVEILAQLLTRIAPSETVTLSITNSVRHQPEHRKLRVEHIIDEGHRHEIQEASKDACHIRCDWSKGSLLFDARPLKPHPEPRETAAHILIIQDTTLLSDEELAVLTNWLPELADRLMLDQTLLQAVAGSWHWPNPYYLDYTPYEVACSLNGQCTMTRRWCRQFLRAVTGQIWLGPSLIAQLDSLIELGQIADLLDLNKGLRIALRADATLDDLERLLAPILPSEQDWQRHMRRWFVG
;
A
#
# COMPACT_ATOMS: atom_id res chain seq x y z
N MET A 1 11.41 3.90 -22.35
CA MET A 1 10.40 4.09 -23.43
C MET A 1 11.14 4.32 -24.74
N SER A 2 10.62 3.82 -25.87
CA SER A 2 11.24 3.98 -27.19
C SER A 2 10.19 4.14 -28.30
N ILE A 3 10.60 4.68 -29.44
CA ILE A 3 9.82 4.79 -30.67
C ILE A 3 10.55 3.98 -31.74
N GLN A 4 9.84 3.08 -32.42
CA GLN A 4 10.38 2.18 -33.43
C GLN A 4 9.76 2.52 -34.78
N VAL A 5 10.58 3.03 -35.71
CA VAL A 5 10.16 3.34 -37.08
C VAL A 5 10.43 2.11 -37.96
N TYR A 6 9.40 1.58 -38.62
CA TYR A 6 9.54 0.40 -39.48
C TYR A 6 9.99 0.80 -40.89
N LEU A 7 11.08 0.20 -41.39
CA LEU A 7 11.64 0.52 -42.71
C LEU A 7 11.12 -0.38 -43.83
N GLY A 8 10.70 -1.61 -43.50
CA GLY A 8 10.45 -2.63 -44.51
C GLY A 8 11.72 -2.90 -45.35
N SER A 9 11.64 -2.69 -46.66
CA SER A 9 12.75 -2.92 -47.61
C SER A 9 13.49 -1.66 -48.05
N GLU A 10 13.26 -0.53 -47.40
CA GLU A 10 13.82 0.77 -47.81
C GLU A 10 15.28 0.96 -47.36
N ASP A 11 15.95 1.96 -47.94
CA ASP A 11 17.32 2.33 -47.61
C ASP A 11 17.42 2.91 -46.19
N ARG A 12 18.27 2.28 -45.36
CA ARG A 12 18.46 2.60 -43.95
C ARG A 12 18.91 4.05 -43.71
N GLU A 13 19.91 4.52 -44.44
CA GLU A 13 20.47 5.86 -44.24
C GLU A 13 19.54 6.96 -44.77
N LYS A 14 18.81 6.67 -45.85
CA LYS A 14 17.76 7.55 -46.35
C LYS A 14 16.67 7.76 -45.29
N TYR A 15 16.16 6.69 -44.67
CA TYR A 15 15.14 6.78 -43.63
C TYR A 15 15.66 7.49 -42.38
N ARG A 16 16.87 7.17 -41.93
CA ARG A 16 17.51 7.87 -40.80
C ARG A 16 17.57 9.37 -41.07
N THR A 17 18.02 9.79 -42.24
CA THR A 17 18.10 11.22 -42.63
C THR A 17 16.72 11.89 -42.61
N GLN A 18 15.68 11.20 -43.10
CA GLN A 18 14.30 11.71 -43.07
C GLN A 18 13.79 11.85 -41.63
N VAL A 19 14.03 10.86 -40.76
CA VAL A 19 13.64 10.91 -39.35
C VAL A 19 14.35 12.04 -38.62
N LEU A 20 15.66 12.20 -38.78
CA LEU A 20 16.42 13.32 -38.21
C LEU A 20 15.82 14.67 -38.66
N THR A 21 15.46 14.79 -39.94
CA THR A 21 14.86 16.02 -40.50
C THR A 21 13.47 16.29 -39.91
N LEU A 22 12.63 15.26 -39.78
CA LEU A 22 11.30 15.36 -39.18
C LEU A 22 11.38 15.71 -37.69
N LEU A 23 12.32 15.12 -36.94
CA LEU A 23 12.54 15.45 -35.53
C LEU A 23 13.02 16.90 -35.33
N ARG A 24 13.89 17.42 -36.21
CA ARG A 24 14.26 18.85 -36.21
C ARG A 24 13.03 19.72 -36.39
N ARG A 25 12.26 19.47 -37.43
CA ARG A 25 11.04 20.24 -37.73
C ARG A 25 10.02 20.16 -36.60
N TRP A 26 9.77 18.97 -36.07
CA TRP A 26 8.88 18.78 -34.93
C TRP A 26 9.36 19.59 -33.73
N SER A 27 10.66 19.54 -33.44
CA SER A 27 11.26 20.29 -32.32
C SER A 27 11.13 21.80 -32.52
N GLU A 28 11.38 22.31 -33.73
CA GLU A 28 11.15 23.71 -34.10
C GLU A 28 9.69 24.13 -33.90
N GLU A 29 8.72 23.29 -34.30
CA GLU A 29 7.28 23.50 -34.08
C GLU A 29 6.91 23.51 -32.58
N GLN A 30 7.72 22.87 -31.72
CA GLN A 30 7.60 22.95 -30.26
C GLN A 30 8.37 24.13 -29.63
N GLY A 31 8.98 25.01 -30.44
CA GLY A 31 9.76 26.15 -29.96
C GLY A 31 11.18 25.79 -29.49
N LEU A 32 11.70 24.65 -29.94
CA LEU A 32 13.05 24.19 -29.66
C LEU A 32 14.00 24.54 -30.82
N VAL A 33 15.27 24.77 -30.50
CA VAL A 33 16.36 24.95 -31.46
C VAL A 33 17.45 23.93 -31.21
N GLU A 34 18.05 23.40 -32.28
CA GLU A 34 19.15 22.45 -32.18
C GLU A 34 20.36 23.15 -31.54
N TYR A 35 20.88 22.55 -30.47
CA TYR A 35 22.00 23.04 -29.69
C TYR A 35 23.26 22.26 -30.12
N PRO A 36 24.29 22.93 -30.64
CA PRO A 36 25.49 22.26 -31.15
C PRO A 36 26.46 21.80 -30.05
N GLY A 37 26.15 22.03 -28.77
CA GLY A 37 27.02 21.60 -27.68
C GLY A 37 26.93 20.09 -27.44
N GLU A 38 28.07 19.49 -27.09
CA GLU A 38 28.21 18.04 -26.91
C GLU A 38 27.67 17.54 -25.56
N SER A 39 27.29 18.43 -24.64
CA SER A 39 26.82 18.06 -23.30
C SER A 39 25.30 17.81 -23.26
N VAL A 40 24.91 16.56 -22.98
CA VAL A 40 23.51 16.15 -22.73
C VAL A 40 22.91 16.93 -21.55
N ALA A 41 23.70 17.17 -20.50
CA ALA A 41 23.27 17.87 -19.29
C ALA A 41 22.74 19.29 -19.57
N ASP A 42 23.15 19.84 -20.70
CA ASP A 42 22.87 21.19 -21.14
C ASP A 42 21.65 21.29 -22.06
N ALA A 43 21.19 20.18 -22.64
CA ALA A 43 20.04 20.11 -23.52
C ALA A 43 18.73 20.09 -22.72
N ASP A 44 17.67 20.73 -23.21
CA ASP A 44 16.33 20.58 -22.63
C ASP A 44 15.67 19.28 -23.11
N ARG A 45 15.99 18.86 -24.33
CA ARG A 45 15.56 17.56 -24.88
C ARG A 45 16.66 16.97 -25.73
N THR A 46 16.88 15.67 -25.57
CA THR A 46 17.77 14.90 -26.43
C THR A 46 16.98 13.78 -27.10
N PHE A 47 17.22 13.61 -28.41
CA PHE A 47 16.84 12.43 -29.16
C PHE A 47 18.06 11.61 -29.51
N TYR A 48 17.97 10.29 -29.37
CA TYR A 48 18.96 9.36 -29.90
C TYR A 48 18.34 8.58 -31.05
N VAL A 49 18.95 8.65 -32.24
CA VAL A 49 18.41 8.05 -33.47
C VAL A 49 19.44 7.14 -34.10
N GLY A 50 19.14 5.84 -34.13
CA GLY A 50 20.12 4.83 -34.52
C GLY A 50 19.48 3.50 -34.89
N PHE A 51 20.29 2.69 -35.54
CA PHE A 51 19.96 1.31 -35.84
C PHE A 51 20.65 0.40 -34.83
N LEU A 52 19.90 -0.56 -34.30
CA LEU A 52 20.44 -1.65 -33.50
C LEU A 52 20.70 -2.86 -34.41
N GLY A 53 21.97 -3.16 -34.66
CA GLY A 53 22.39 -4.27 -35.51
C GLY A 53 21.78 -4.23 -36.92
N ASP A 54 21.29 -5.37 -37.40
CA ASP A 54 20.63 -5.51 -38.72
C ASP A 54 19.09 -5.40 -38.64
N SER A 55 18.56 -4.80 -37.58
CA SER A 55 17.12 -4.65 -37.39
C SER A 55 16.46 -3.85 -38.54
N PRO A 56 15.26 -4.26 -39.01
CA PRO A 56 14.44 -3.46 -39.93
C PRO A 56 13.76 -2.26 -39.24
N TRP A 57 14.10 -2.01 -37.96
CA TRP A 57 13.59 -0.91 -37.15
C TRP A 57 14.69 0.14 -36.94
N LEU A 58 14.35 1.40 -37.15
CA LEU A 58 15.13 2.53 -36.66
C LEU A 58 14.58 2.95 -35.31
N THR A 59 15.43 2.93 -34.30
CA THR A 59 15.07 3.29 -32.94
C THR A 59 15.27 4.79 -32.73
N VAL A 60 14.23 5.42 -32.17
CA VAL A 60 14.23 6.81 -31.70
C VAL A 60 13.93 6.80 -30.21
N ILE A 61 14.85 7.34 -29.42
CA ILE A 61 14.73 7.43 -27.97
C ILE A 61 14.60 8.90 -27.62
N ASP A 62 13.62 9.19 -26.77
CA ASP A 62 13.35 10.54 -26.30
C ASP A 62 13.52 10.63 -24.79
N SER A 63 14.49 11.45 -24.39
CA SER A 63 14.81 11.70 -22.97
C SER A 63 13.69 12.36 -22.15
N GLN A 64 12.64 12.91 -22.78
CA GLN A 64 11.57 13.65 -22.08
C GLN A 64 10.17 13.00 -22.16
N GLY A 65 10.04 11.85 -22.81
CA GLY A 65 8.74 11.19 -23.00
C GLY A 65 7.82 11.91 -24.00
N GLY A 66 6.53 11.58 -24.01
CA GLY A 66 5.58 12.10 -25.01
C GLY A 66 5.64 11.36 -26.36
N HIS A 67 5.94 10.06 -26.32
CA HIS A 67 6.21 9.20 -27.47
C HIS A 67 5.05 9.12 -28.47
N ASN A 68 3.78 9.21 -28.04
CA ASN A 68 2.62 9.10 -28.94
C ASN A 68 2.57 10.22 -29.97
N LYS A 69 2.74 11.49 -29.54
CA LYS A 69 2.67 12.64 -30.46
C LYS A 69 3.83 12.62 -31.48
N ILE A 70 5.02 12.23 -31.04
CA ILE A 70 6.18 12.10 -31.94
C ILE A 70 5.98 10.91 -32.88
N SER A 71 5.50 9.77 -32.39
CA SER A 71 5.23 8.58 -33.21
C SER A 71 4.20 8.87 -34.29
N GLN A 72 3.12 9.57 -33.93
CA GLN A 72 2.12 10.07 -34.86
C GLN A 72 2.75 11.00 -35.91
N TYR A 73 3.54 11.98 -35.48
CA TYR A 73 4.18 12.94 -36.38
C TYR A 73 5.17 12.28 -37.35
N LEU A 74 6.01 11.37 -36.86
CA LEU A 74 6.94 10.59 -37.68
C LEU A 74 6.19 9.70 -38.67
N SER A 75 5.14 9.01 -38.22
CA SER A 75 4.30 8.17 -39.07
C SER A 75 3.64 8.99 -40.19
N ASP A 76 3.15 10.19 -39.90
CA ASP A 76 2.57 11.09 -40.90
C ASP A 76 3.62 11.61 -41.90
N GLY A 77 4.77 12.07 -41.40
CA GLY A 77 5.83 12.64 -42.23
C GLY A 77 6.49 11.61 -43.15
N LEU A 78 6.65 10.36 -42.67
CA LEU A 78 7.22 9.26 -43.43
C LEU A 78 6.19 8.53 -44.30
N LYS A 79 4.89 8.74 -44.06
CA LYS A 79 3.80 7.91 -44.61
C LYS A 79 4.07 6.42 -44.40
N GLY A 80 4.46 6.08 -43.17
CA GLY A 80 4.92 4.74 -42.78
C GLY A 80 4.41 4.29 -41.42
N THR A 81 4.84 3.09 -40.99
CA THR A 81 4.46 2.51 -39.70
C THR A 81 5.46 2.88 -38.62
N VAL A 82 4.95 3.34 -37.48
CA VAL A 82 5.73 3.63 -36.28
C VAL A 82 5.07 2.96 -35.08
N VAL A 83 5.85 2.33 -34.22
CA VAL A 83 5.37 1.73 -32.97
C VAL A 83 6.01 2.47 -31.81
N SER A 84 5.19 3.00 -30.91
CA SER A 84 5.66 3.49 -29.62
C SER A 84 5.62 2.36 -28.59
N ALA A 85 6.64 2.28 -27.74
CA ALA A 85 6.79 1.19 -26.78
C ALA A 85 7.23 1.74 -25.41
N ALA A 86 6.43 1.47 -24.38
CA ALA A 86 6.67 1.92 -23.02
C ALA A 86 6.56 0.77 -22.03
N LEU A 87 7.47 0.74 -21.07
CA LEU A 87 7.49 -0.16 -19.92
C LEU A 87 7.41 0.75 -18.67
N TYR A 88 6.41 0.54 -17.83
CA TYR A 88 6.15 1.34 -16.63
C TYR A 88 6.50 0.53 -15.39
N ASP A 89 7.56 0.94 -14.69
CA ASP A 89 8.04 0.36 -13.42
C ASP A 89 8.05 -1.17 -13.36
N SER A 90 8.31 -1.83 -14.50
CA SER A 90 8.23 -3.29 -14.67
C SER A 90 6.84 -3.92 -14.43
N ASP A 91 5.80 -3.11 -14.27
CA ASP A 91 4.44 -3.55 -13.97
C ASP A 91 3.55 -3.63 -15.23
N ALA A 92 3.80 -2.79 -16.24
CA ALA A 92 2.99 -2.76 -17.45
C ALA A 92 3.76 -2.44 -18.73
N VAL A 93 3.37 -3.11 -19.81
CA VAL A 93 3.79 -2.82 -21.18
C VAL A 93 2.67 -2.09 -21.89
N ILE A 94 3.01 -0.99 -22.57
CA ILE A 94 2.10 -0.26 -23.45
C ILE A 94 2.78 -0.14 -24.82
N LEU A 95 2.08 -0.60 -25.86
CA LEU A 95 2.47 -0.48 -27.25
C LEU A 95 1.38 0.26 -28.02
N GLU A 96 1.75 1.20 -28.87
CA GLU A 96 0.79 1.87 -29.74
C GLU A 96 1.33 1.95 -31.17
N ARG A 97 0.52 1.48 -32.13
CA ARG A 97 0.86 1.46 -33.55
C ARG A 97 0.25 2.66 -34.26
N PHE A 98 1.08 3.38 -34.99
CA PHE A 98 0.69 4.47 -35.88
C PHE A 98 0.97 4.10 -37.34
N THR A 99 0.07 4.48 -38.23
CA THR A 99 0.29 4.37 -39.68
C THR A 99 -0.28 5.60 -40.37
N ASN A 100 0.55 6.28 -41.18
CA ASN A 100 0.20 7.52 -41.87
C ASN A 100 -0.39 8.60 -40.93
N GLY A 101 0.14 8.71 -39.71
CA GLY A 101 -0.31 9.70 -38.73
C GLY A 101 -1.60 9.36 -37.98
N LEU A 102 -2.14 8.15 -38.14
CA LEU A 102 -3.32 7.67 -37.44
C LEU A 102 -2.93 6.58 -36.44
N SER A 103 -3.48 6.63 -35.22
CA SER A 103 -3.41 5.52 -34.27
C SER A 103 -4.28 4.38 -34.80
N VAL A 104 -3.65 3.22 -35.04
CA VAL A 104 -4.28 2.04 -35.65
C VAL A 104 -4.75 1.07 -34.57
N ASP A 105 -3.92 0.89 -33.54
CA ASP A 105 -4.15 -0.05 -32.46
C ASP A 105 -3.27 0.24 -31.24
N GLN A 106 -3.72 -0.20 -30.07
CA GLN A 106 -3.00 -0.10 -28.81
C GLN A 106 -3.08 -1.44 -28.06
N TYR A 107 -1.95 -1.84 -27.45
CA TYR A 107 -1.86 -2.98 -26.55
C TYR A 107 -1.37 -2.52 -25.19
N CYS A 108 -2.02 -3.01 -24.13
CA CYS A 108 -1.61 -2.85 -22.74
C CYS A 108 -1.66 -4.20 -22.03
N SER A 109 -0.57 -4.60 -21.38
CA SER A 109 -0.54 -5.86 -20.61
C SER A 109 -1.40 -5.82 -19.35
N VAL A 110 -1.72 -4.62 -18.85
CA VAL A 110 -2.59 -4.39 -17.69
C VAL A 110 -3.58 -3.27 -18.01
N PRO A 111 -4.65 -3.54 -18.79
CA PRO A 111 -5.61 -2.52 -19.25
C PRO A 111 -6.16 -1.61 -18.14
N ALA A 112 -6.33 -2.16 -16.94
CA ALA A 112 -6.87 -1.43 -15.79
C ALA A 112 -6.02 -0.20 -15.37
N LEU A 113 -4.71 -0.21 -15.63
CA LEU A 113 -3.83 0.92 -15.31
C LEU A 113 -4.10 2.13 -16.21
N LEU A 114 -4.41 1.92 -17.50
CA LEU A 114 -4.68 3.00 -18.44
C LEU A 114 -6.07 3.60 -18.26
N SER A 115 -7.07 2.76 -17.97
CA SER A 115 -8.42 3.25 -17.70
C SER A 115 -8.47 4.22 -16.51
N ILE A 116 -7.60 4.04 -15.51
CA ILE A 116 -7.53 4.97 -14.36
C ILE A 116 -7.00 6.34 -14.79
N ALA A 117 -5.92 6.38 -15.57
CA ALA A 117 -5.28 7.62 -15.98
C ALA A 117 -6.12 8.41 -16.99
N GLU A 118 -6.83 7.74 -17.90
CA GLU A 118 -7.63 8.37 -18.94
C GLU A 118 -9.04 8.76 -18.47
N LEU A 119 -9.62 8.05 -17.50
CA LEU A 119 -10.97 8.33 -16.98
C LEU A 119 -10.98 9.26 -15.75
N GLU A 120 -9.83 9.82 -15.35
CA GLU A 120 -9.67 10.56 -14.08
C GLU A 120 -10.21 9.77 -12.86
N MET A 121 -10.17 8.44 -12.93
CA MET A 121 -10.71 7.57 -11.89
C MET A 121 -9.71 7.39 -10.74
N ASN A 122 -10.23 7.09 -9.55
CA ASN A 122 -9.39 6.86 -8.37
C ASN A 122 -8.58 5.56 -8.56
N PRO A 123 -7.23 5.59 -8.45
CA PRO A 123 -6.37 4.42 -8.67
C PRO A 123 -6.63 3.25 -7.71
N PHE A 124 -7.37 3.47 -6.62
CA PHE A 124 -7.73 2.43 -5.67
C PHE A 124 -9.07 1.74 -5.95
N ASP A 125 -9.83 2.20 -6.95
CA ASP A 125 -11.11 1.61 -7.35
C ASP A 125 -11.01 0.93 -8.72
N LEU A 126 -10.30 -0.20 -8.74
CA LEU A 126 -10.11 -1.04 -9.92
C LEU A 126 -11.35 -1.88 -10.29
N THR A 127 -12.44 -1.75 -9.54
CA THR A 127 -13.60 -2.66 -9.68
C THR A 127 -14.55 -2.29 -10.82
N ASP A 128 -14.47 -1.04 -11.30
CA ASP A 128 -15.40 -0.48 -12.30
C ASP A 128 -14.71 -0.09 -13.63
N VAL A 129 -13.66 -0.81 -14.04
CA VAL A 129 -13.13 -0.65 -15.40
C VAL A 129 -14.19 -1.17 -16.39
N PRO A 130 -14.72 -0.35 -17.32
CA PRO A 130 -15.70 -0.82 -18.28
C PRO A 130 -15.10 -1.97 -19.10
N VAL A 131 -15.74 -3.15 -19.12
CA VAL A 131 -15.30 -4.35 -19.86
C VAL A 131 -14.88 -4.03 -21.31
N LYS A 132 -15.57 -3.06 -21.92
CA LYS A 132 -15.28 -2.59 -23.28
C LYS A 132 -13.88 -1.97 -23.42
N ALA A 133 -13.41 -1.23 -22.42
CA ALA A 133 -12.06 -0.66 -22.42
C ALA A 133 -10.99 -1.76 -22.24
N GLU A 134 -11.28 -2.80 -21.46
CA GLU A 134 -10.36 -3.94 -21.31
C GLU A 134 -10.18 -4.70 -22.62
N GLU A 135 -11.25 -4.94 -23.38
CA GLU A 135 -11.18 -5.61 -24.69
C GLU A 135 -10.43 -4.79 -25.74
N GLU A 136 -10.66 -3.46 -25.78
CA GLU A 136 -10.00 -2.55 -26.73
C GLU A 136 -8.49 -2.45 -26.47
N LEU A 137 -8.05 -2.50 -25.21
CA LEU A 137 -6.64 -2.39 -24.81
C LEU A 137 -5.86 -3.71 -24.87
N ARG A 138 -6.49 -4.84 -25.21
CA ARG A 138 -5.81 -6.12 -25.43
C ARG A 138 -5.12 -6.23 -26.80
N GLY A 139 -5.30 -5.23 -27.66
CA GLY A 139 -4.74 -5.18 -29.00
C GLY A 139 -5.35 -6.19 -29.98
N ASP A 140 -5.49 -5.77 -31.23
CA ASP A 140 -5.96 -6.59 -32.34
C ASP A 140 -4.78 -7.11 -33.16
N LEU A 141 -4.35 -8.34 -32.87
CA LEU A 141 -3.23 -9.01 -33.57
C LEU A 141 -3.35 -9.00 -35.10
N GLY A 142 -4.55 -8.97 -35.67
CA GLY A 142 -4.74 -8.85 -37.11
C GLY A 142 -4.18 -7.55 -37.68
N LYS A 143 -4.24 -6.47 -36.89
CA LYS A 143 -3.63 -5.18 -37.20
C LYS A 143 -2.14 -5.11 -36.89
N TRP A 144 -1.50 -6.16 -36.37
CA TRP A 144 -0.04 -6.22 -36.13
C TRP A 144 0.68 -7.24 -37.01
N ALA A 145 -0.06 -8.12 -37.68
CA ALA A 145 0.49 -9.30 -38.36
C ALA A 145 1.53 -8.99 -39.45
N ASP A 146 1.46 -7.84 -40.11
CA ASP A 146 2.43 -7.39 -41.12
C ASP A 146 3.79 -6.98 -40.53
N LEU A 147 3.88 -6.81 -39.20
CA LEU A 147 5.10 -6.47 -38.47
C LEU A 147 5.79 -7.69 -37.85
N PHE A 148 5.19 -8.87 -37.93
CA PHE A 148 5.75 -10.07 -37.33
C PHE A 148 7.03 -10.49 -38.02
N ARG A 149 8.05 -10.82 -37.23
CA ARG A 149 9.28 -11.42 -37.73
C ARG A 149 8.97 -12.79 -38.36
N GLN A 150 9.77 -13.18 -39.36
CA GLN A 150 9.67 -14.52 -39.94
C GLN A 150 9.75 -15.60 -38.84
N GLY A 151 8.73 -16.47 -38.79
CA GLY A 151 8.60 -17.52 -37.78
C GLY A 151 7.75 -17.14 -36.56
N THR A 152 7.23 -15.92 -36.51
CA THR A 152 6.19 -15.49 -35.57
C THR A 152 4.84 -15.47 -36.29
N ASP A 153 3.83 -16.12 -35.71
CA ASP A 153 2.44 -16.08 -36.16
C ASP A 153 1.53 -15.48 -35.08
N MET A 154 0.23 -15.33 -35.39
CA MET A 154 -0.74 -14.77 -34.45
C MET A 154 -0.91 -15.62 -33.18
N GLU A 155 -0.72 -16.94 -33.26
CA GLU A 155 -0.88 -17.82 -32.10
C GLU A 155 0.25 -17.58 -31.10
N LYS A 156 1.50 -17.56 -31.59
CA LYS A 156 2.67 -17.24 -30.76
C LYS A 156 2.54 -15.85 -30.14
N MET A 157 2.11 -14.85 -30.91
CA MET A 157 1.94 -13.50 -30.39
C MET A 157 0.84 -13.41 -29.32
N ARG A 158 -0.29 -14.12 -29.52
CA ARG A 158 -1.35 -14.20 -28.52
C ARG A 158 -0.86 -14.84 -27.22
N GLN A 159 -0.07 -15.91 -27.31
CA GLN A 159 0.53 -16.55 -26.13
C GLN A 159 1.41 -15.59 -25.33
N ILE A 160 2.17 -14.72 -26.01
CA ILE A 160 2.99 -13.70 -25.35
C ILE A 160 2.09 -12.68 -24.65
N TRP A 161 1.10 -12.13 -25.35
CA TRP A 161 0.24 -11.07 -24.81
C TRP A 161 -0.75 -11.52 -23.72
N ASP A 162 -1.16 -12.79 -23.76
CA ASP A 162 -2.02 -13.41 -22.74
C ASP A 162 -1.23 -13.98 -21.56
N SER A 163 0.11 -13.95 -21.62
CA SER A 163 0.95 -14.41 -20.53
C SER A 163 0.81 -13.52 -19.30
N LYS A 164 0.97 -14.12 -18.11
CA LYS A 164 0.90 -13.43 -16.81
C LYS A 164 2.19 -13.64 -16.01
N PRO A 165 3.34 -13.15 -16.52
CA PRO A 165 4.58 -13.18 -15.77
C PRO A 165 4.49 -12.29 -14.53
N ILE A 166 5.47 -12.44 -13.63
CA ILE A 166 5.59 -11.61 -12.44
C ILE A 166 5.96 -10.16 -12.82
N PHE A 167 6.78 -10.00 -13.86
CA PHE A 167 7.23 -8.70 -14.38
C PHE A 167 6.82 -8.53 -15.83
N ALA A 168 6.34 -7.34 -16.18
CA ALA A 168 5.89 -6.99 -17.51
C ALA A 168 7.05 -6.95 -18.53
N ASP A 169 8.29 -6.83 -18.06
CA ASP A 169 9.52 -6.97 -18.84
C ASP A 169 9.50 -8.23 -19.71
N ASP A 170 9.05 -9.36 -19.17
CA ASP A 170 9.02 -10.63 -19.91
C ASP A 170 8.09 -10.55 -21.13
N ILE A 171 6.95 -9.85 -21.00
CA ILE A 171 6.02 -9.60 -22.11
C ILE A 171 6.65 -8.64 -23.11
N PHE A 172 7.32 -7.59 -22.61
CA PHE A 172 7.97 -6.58 -23.43
C PHE A 172 9.02 -7.22 -24.34
N TRP A 173 9.95 -7.98 -23.76
CA TRP A 173 11.04 -8.62 -24.49
C TRP A 173 10.55 -9.65 -25.49
N ALA A 174 9.63 -10.52 -25.06
CA ALA A 174 9.05 -11.50 -25.96
C ALA A 174 8.30 -10.84 -27.12
N THR A 175 7.61 -9.72 -26.86
CA THR A 175 6.92 -8.95 -27.91
C THR A 175 7.92 -8.30 -28.87
N THR A 176 8.96 -7.63 -28.37
CA THR A 176 9.96 -6.97 -29.21
C THR A 176 10.70 -7.96 -30.11
N ASP A 177 11.10 -9.13 -29.60
CA ASP A 177 11.71 -10.19 -30.43
C ASP A 177 10.73 -10.72 -31.49
N ALA A 178 9.46 -10.93 -31.11
CA ALA A 178 8.42 -11.38 -32.01
C ALA A 178 8.17 -10.40 -33.19
N LEU A 179 8.37 -9.10 -32.96
CA LEU A 179 8.32 -8.02 -33.96
C LEU A 179 9.66 -7.76 -34.66
N GLY A 180 10.75 -8.44 -34.27
CA GLY A 180 12.09 -8.24 -34.80
C GLY A 180 12.77 -6.93 -34.39
N MET A 181 12.30 -6.32 -33.30
CA MET A 181 12.98 -5.21 -32.62
C MET A 181 14.14 -5.80 -31.80
N VAL A 182 15.32 -5.18 -31.81
CA VAL A 182 16.51 -5.75 -31.14
C VAL A 182 16.48 -5.44 -29.64
N ASP A 183 16.92 -6.42 -28.85
CA ASP A 183 16.24 -6.95 -27.65
C ASP A 183 16.84 -6.55 -26.29
N GLN A 184 17.92 -5.75 -26.22
CA GLN A 184 18.63 -5.54 -24.93
C GLN A 184 18.88 -4.10 -24.53
N GLU A 185 18.92 -3.17 -25.48
CA GLU A 185 19.20 -1.77 -25.15
C GLU A 185 17.90 -1.01 -24.85
N LEU A 186 16.72 -1.51 -25.31
CA LEU A 186 15.46 -0.76 -25.34
C LEU A 186 14.88 -0.28 -23.98
N ALA A 187 15.36 -0.81 -22.85
CA ALA A 187 14.75 -0.59 -21.54
C ALA A 187 15.58 0.23 -20.54
N PHE A 188 16.87 0.51 -20.76
CA PHE A 188 17.70 1.13 -19.72
C PHE A 188 18.77 2.04 -20.32
N ASP A 189 19.24 3.03 -19.53
CA ASP A 189 20.12 4.19 -19.82
C ASP A 189 21.47 3.94 -20.56
N PHE A 190 21.61 2.86 -21.32
CA PHE A 190 22.84 2.41 -21.99
C PHE A 190 23.18 3.15 -23.30
N TRP A 191 22.39 4.14 -23.69
CA TRP A 191 22.46 4.79 -25.00
C TRP A 191 23.37 6.01 -25.06
N GLU A 192 23.74 6.60 -23.91
CA GLU A 192 24.47 7.87 -23.88
C GLU A 192 25.90 7.75 -24.44
N ASP A 193 26.47 6.54 -24.48
CA ASP A 193 27.85 6.27 -24.90
C ASP A 193 27.98 5.43 -26.19
N SER A 194 26.89 5.22 -26.94
CA SER A 194 26.91 4.34 -28.11
C SER A 194 27.10 5.11 -29.43
N ASP A 195 28.19 4.82 -30.14
CA ASP A 195 28.49 5.32 -31.49
C ASP A 195 27.43 4.92 -32.55
N GLN A 196 26.49 4.04 -32.20
CA GLN A 196 25.42 3.57 -33.08
C GLN A 196 24.30 4.61 -33.25
N TYR A 197 24.20 5.58 -32.33
CA TYR A 197 23.16 6.60 -32.33
C TYR A 197 23.70 7.95 -32.82
N THR A 198 22.86 8.68 -33.55
CA THR A 198 23.02 10.12 -33.71
C THR A 198 22.27 10.78 -32.55
N SER A 199 23.00 11.48 -31.68
CA SER A 199 22.39 12.34 -30.68
C SER A 199 22.00 13.68 -31.31
N MET A 200 20.80 14.14 -30.97
CA MET A 200 20.31 15.47 -31.34
C MET A 200 19.91 16.19 -30.06
N HIS A 201 20.58 17.30 -29.78
CA HIS A 201 20.34 18.09 -28.58
C HIS A 201 19.53 19.33 -28.93
N PHE A 202 18.50 19.60 -28.15
CA PHE A 202 17.59 20.70 -28.37
C PHE A 202 17.47 21.56 -27.11
N ARG A 203 17.34 22.87 -27.29
CA ARG A 203 17.07 23.85 -26.22
C ARG A 203 15.83 24.66 -26.54
N VAL A 204 15.11 25.06 -25.51
CA VAL A 204 14.00 26.00 -25.65
C VAL A 204 14.55 27.35 -26.10
N GLN A 205 14.02 27.91 -27.19
CA GLN A 205 14.46 29.22 -27.69
C GLN A 205 14.01 30.36 -26.77
N ALA A 206 12.82 30.22 -26.21
CA ALA A 206 12.29 31.15 -25.22
C ALA A 206 13.09 31.05 -23.91
N GLU A 207 13.13 32.17 -23.20
CA GLU A 207 13.70 32.21 -21.85
C GLU A 207 13.02 31.15 -20.96
N LYS A 208 13.83 30.34 -20.28
CA LYS A 208 13.35 29.22 -19.47
C LYS A 208 12.72 29.75 -18.20
N GLN A 209 11.40 29.55 -18.05
CA GLN A 209 10.69 30.10 -16.89
C GLN A 209 11.15 29.44 -15.57
N TYR A 210 11.58 28.17 -15.61
CA TYR A 210 12.13 27.46 -14.46
C TYR A 210 13.52 27.95 -14.00
N GLU A 211 14.22 28.75 -14.82
CA GLU A 211 15.47 29.42 -14.43
C GLU A 211 15.20 30.79 -13.80
N LYS A 212 14.02 31.38 -14.01
CA LYS A 212 13.61 32.65 -13.42
C LYS A 212 13.33 32.49 -11.94
N LYS A 213 14.26 32.98 -11.12
CA LYS A 213 14.08 33.02 -9.68
C LYS A 213 13.08 34.09 -9.27
N ALA A 214 12.25 33.75 -8.30
CA ALA A 214 11.41 34.72 -7.62
C ALA A 214 12.30 35.80 -6.97
N THR A 215 11.79 37.02 -6.90
CA THR A 215 12.47 38.17 -6.30
C THR A 215 11.62 38.75 -5.17
N GLY A 216 12.24 39.57 -4.32
CA GLY A 216 11.56 40.18 -3.17
C GLY A 216 11.75 39.37 -1.88
N VAL A 217 10.84 39.56 -0.93
CA VAL A 217 10.93 38.92 0.39
C VAL A 217 10.81 37.39 0.27
N PRO A 218 11.56 36.61 1.06
CA PRO A 218 11.38 35.15 1.12
C PRO A 218 9.96 34.84 1.61
N ARG A 219 9.34 33.80 1.05
CA ARG A 219 7.98 33.37 1.43
C ARG A 219 7.94 31.87 1.49
N LEU A 220 7.69 31.31 2.66
CA LEU A 220 7.59 29.87 2.83
C LEU A 220 6.15 29.41 2.61
N ASN A 221 5.99 28.30 1.90
CA ASN A 221 4.73 27.59 1.76
C ASN A 221 4.90 26.15 2.25
N ILE A 222 3.97 25.68 3.08
CA ILE A 222 3.96 24.28 3.55
C ILE A 222 3.13 23.50 2.54
N HIS A 223 3.74 22.53 1.86
CA HIS A 223 3.07 21.73 0.83
C HIS A 223 2.90 20.26 1.23
N ALA A 224 3.63 19.79 2.24
CA ALA A 224 3.42 18.46 2.81
C ALA A 224 3.87 18.45 4.28
N ALA A 225 3.09 17.78 5.13
CA ALA A 225 3.47 17.48 6.49
C ALA A 225 3.03 16.06 6.83
N SER A 226 3.78 15.37 7.69
CA SER A 226 3.39 14.07 8.21
C SER A 226 2.12 14.23 9.05
N GLU A 227 1.05 13.54 8.68
CA GLU A 227 -0.06 13.32 9.60
C GLU A 227 0.42 12.33 10.67
N GLN A 228 0.66 12.82 11.88
CA GLN A 228 0.93 11.93 13.01
C GLN A 228 -0.38 11.32 13.44
N ARG A 229 -0.57 10.06 13.05
CA ARG A 229 -1.62 9.21 13.58
C ARG A 229 -1.01 8.42 14.74
N ASP A 230 -1.81 8.19 15.76
CA ASP A 230 -1.52 7.17 16.78
C ASP A 230 -0.31 7.47 17.69
N LEU A 231 -0.42 8.56 18.45
CA LEU A 231 0.59 8.96 19.41
C LEU A 231 0.31 8.34 20.78
N PHE A 232 1.33 7.82 21.44
CA PHE A 232 1.22 7.30 22.80
C PHE A 232 2.12 8.04 23.77
N GLU A 233 1.63 8.23 25.00
CA GLU A 233 2.45 8.68 26.11
C GLU A 233 3.68 7.77 26.31
N GLY A 234 4.85 8.38 26.48
CA GLY A 234 6.15 7.73 26.60
C GLY A 234 6.88 7.51 25.27
N GLN A 235 6.25 7.81 24.12
CA GLN A 235 6.86 7.63 22.80
C GLN A 235 7.77 8.80 22.41
N ALA A 236 8.88 8.51 21.74
CA ALA A 236 9.62 9.49 20.96
C ALA A 236 9.14 9.45 19.50
N ILE A 237 8.77 10.61 18.95
CA ILE A 237 8.21 10.73 17.60
C ILE A 237 9.00 11.69 16.72
N GLU A 238 8.86 11.49 15.41
CA GLU A 238 9.42 12.38 14.39
C GLU A 238 8.30 12.96 13.53
N ILE A 239 8.22 14.29 13.48
CA ILE A 239 7.28 15.02 12.63
C ILE A 239 8.04 15.58 11.44
N TYR A 240 7.56 15.30 10.23
CA TYR A 240 8.16 15.75 8.99
C TYR A 240 7.34 16.91 8.43
N VAL A 241 7.96 18.05 8.19
CA VAL A 241 7.31 19.21 7.55
C VAL A 241 8.15 19.65 6.36
N ASN A 242 7.54 19.64 5.17
CA ASN A 242 8.17 20.12 3.94
C ASN A 242 7.66 21.53 3.63
N CYS A 243 8.58 22.46 3.64
CA CYS A 243 8.36 23.83 3.21
C CYS A 243 9.02 24.05 1.85
N GLN A 244 8.48 25.00 1.08
CA GLN A 244 9.08 25.48 -0.15
C GLN A 244 9.17 27.01 -0.07
N ASN A 245 10.35 27.57 -0.37
CA ASN A 245 10.44 29.01 -0.56
C ASN A 245 9.91 29.38 -1.95
N VAL A 246 8.84 30.17 -2.00
CA VAL A 246 8.23 30.70 -3.23
C VAL A 246 8.60 32.17 -3.46
N GLY A 247 9.30 32.81 -2.52
CA GLY A 247 9.79 34.18 -2.61
C GLY A 247 11.25 34.28 -3.05
N GLY A 248 11.87 35.44 -2.80
CA GLY A 248 13.29 35.67 -3.09
C GLY A 248 14.23 34.84 -2.20
N ASP A 249 15.52 34.88 -2.52
CA ASP A 249 16.55 34.21 -1.75
C ASP A 249 16.76 34.88 -0.39
N ALA A 250 17.11 34.07 0.60
CA ALA A 250 17.39 34.57 1.94
C ALA A 250 18.42 33.70 2.65
N LYS A 251 18.93 34.23 3.75
CA LYS A 251 19.85 33.53 4.65
C LYS A 251 19.37 33.70 6.08
N GLY A 252 19.25 32.59 6.78
CA GLY A 252 18.76 32.57 8.15
C GLY A 252 17.27 32.25 8.24
N LEU A 253 16.93 31.37 9.17
CA LEU A 253 15.56 30.98 9.47
C LEU A 253 15.42 30.77 10.97
N ASP A 254 14.37 31.32 11.57
CA ASP A 254 13.92 30.93 12.89
C ASP A 254 12.78 29.91 12.76
N VAL A 255 12.88 28.81 13.50
CA VAL A 255 11.80 27.85 13.66
C VAL A 255 11.26 27.95 15.08
N LEU A 256 9.95 28.14 15.19
CA LEU A 256 9.25 28.31 16.46
C LEU A 256 8.24 27.19 16.61
N VAL A 257 8.19 26.58 17.79
CA VAL A 257 7.22 25.53 18.12
C VAL A 257 6.50 25.89 19.42
N TRP A 258 5.18 26.02 19.36
CA TRP A 258 4.33 26.40 20.51
C TRP A 258 2.98 25.68 20.45
N GLY A 259 2.09 25.95 21.40
CA GLY A 259 0.71 25.45 21.37
C GLY A 259 0.26 24.86 22.70
N THR A 260 -0.97 24.36 22.72
CA THR A 260 -1.55 23.74 23.91
C THR A 260 -0.83 22.43 24.26
N ALA A 261 -0.24 21.74 23.29
CA ALA A 261 0.52 20.52 23.50
C ALA A 261 1.76 20.73 24.39
N ILE A 262 2.45 21.86 24.21
CA ILE A 262 3.62 22.24 25.02
C ILE A 262 3.19 22.79 26.37
N SER A 263 2.28 23.76 26.38
CA SER A 263 1.86 24.45 27.62
C SER A 263 1.11 23.54 28.60
N SER A 264 0.45 22.49 28.12
CA SER A 264 -0.16 21.45 28.98
C SER A 264 0.81 20.33 29.39
N GLY A 265 2.07 20.38 28.92
CA GLY A 265 3.09 19.38 29.19
C GLY A 265 2.83 18.03 28.52
N GLN A 266 2.05 17.99 27.42
CA GLN A 266 1.78 16.75 26.69
C GLN A 266 2.92 16.35 25.77
N VAL A 267 3.64 17.30 25.18
CA VAL A 267 4.81 17.03 24.33
C VAL A 267 5.98 17.94 24.69
N ARG A 268 7.19 17.44 24.44
CA ARG A 268 8.43 18.20 24.55
C ARG A 268 9.25 18.05 23.26
N PRO A 269 9.34 19.10 22.42
CA PRO A 269 10.31 19.14 21.34
C PRO A 269 11.74 18.98 21.90
N THR A 270 12.53 18.08 21.33
CA THR A 270 13.88 17.76 21.81
C THR A 270 14.94 18.20 20.82
N ALA A 271 14.70 18.01 19.53
CA ALA A 271 15.60 18.41 18.47
C ALA A 271 14.86 18.73 17.17
N ILE A 272 15.53 19.45 16.28
CA ILE A 272 15.09 19.70 14.91
C ILE A 272 16.27 19.50 13.96
N LYS A 273 15.96 18.91 12.81
CA LYS A 273 16.86 18.78 11.68
C LYS A 273 16.27 19.51 10.48
N ALA A 274 17.13 20.18 9.69
CA ALA A 274 16.74 20.81 8.44
C ALA A 274 17.58 20.25 7.28
N ASP A 275 16.92 19.90 6.18
CA ASP A 275 17.55 19.42 4.95
C ASP A 275 17.10 20.28 3.76
N VAL A 276 18.06 20.90 3.08
CA VAL A 276 17.82 21.74 1.90
C VAL A 276 18.26 20.98 0.67
N ARG A 277 17.28 20.51 -0.13
CA ARG A 277 17.54 19.63 -1.28
C ARG A 277 18.59 20.18 -2.24
N ALA A 278 18.53 21.48 -2.57
CA ALA A 278 19.50 22.09 -3.50
C ALA A 278 20.95 22.07 -3.01
N SER A 279 21.19 21.95 -1.71
CA SER A 279 22.54 21.95 -1.15
C SER A 279 23.16 20.55 -1.04
N GLY A 280 22.33 19.50 -1.13
CA GLY A 280 22.73 18.11 -0.83
C GLY A 280 23.33 17.94 0.57
N ARG A 281 23.19 18.94 1.46
CA ARG A 281 23.76 18.95 2.80
C ARG A 281 22.64 18.85 3.82
N LEU A 282 22.67 17.75 4.57
CA LEU A 282 21.93 17.59 5.81
C LEU A 282 22.60 18.47 6.86
N ALA A 283 21.85 19.38 7.49
CA ALA A 283 22.30 19.92 8.76
C ALA A 283 22.25 18.78 9.81
N ASP A 284 23.23 18.71 10.70
CA ASP A 284 23.17 17.81 11.85
C ASP A 284 22.00 18.19 12.77
N ASP A 285 21.52 17.23 13.56
CA ASP A 285 20.48 17.46 14.57
C ASP A 285 20.87 18.64 15.48
N GLN A 286 19.97 19.63 15.59
CA GLN A 286 20.14 20.78 16.48
C GLN A 286 19.13 20.69 17.62
N SER A 287 19.58 20.93 18.86
CA SER A 287 18.69 21.01 20.02
C SER A 287 17.80 22.24 19.94
N LEU A 288 16.54 22.11 20.36
CA LEU A 288 15.61 23.24 20.49
C LEU A 288 15.76 23.87 21.89
N GLU A 289 15.87 25.20 21.96
CA GLU A 289 15.91 25.92 23.23
C GLU A 289 14.51 26.38 23.62
N LEU A 290 14.09 26.11 24.86
CA LEU A 290 12.84 26.65 25.42
C LEU A 290 13.07 28.12 25.79
N VAL A 291 12.26 29.02 25.21
CA VAL A 291 12.36 30.45 25.40
C VAL A 291 10.98 31.02 25.75
N THR A 292 10.95 32.03 26.61
CA THR A 292 9.75 32.85 26.83
C THR A 292 9.85 34.10 25.97
N GLY A 293 8.83 34.38 25.16
CA GLY A 293 8.82 35.58 24.32
C GLY A 293 7.42 35.97 23.88
N PHE A 294 7.33 37.10 23.17
CA PHE A 294 6.06 37.62 22.68
C PHE A 294 5.83 37.19 21.23
N LEU A 295 4.76 36.44 20.98
CA LEU A 295 4.25 36.13 19.64
C LEU A 295 2.90 36.84 19.47
N ASN A 296 2.78 37.69 18.45
CA ASN A 296 1.59 38.53 18.21
C ASN A 296 1.12 39.33 19.45
N GLY A 297 2.05 39.81 20.26
CA GLY A 297 1.75 40.59 21.46
C GLY A 297 1.27 39.77 22.67
N GLN A 298 1.26 38.45 22.57
CA GLN A 298 1.01 37.55 23.70
C GLN A 298 2.32 36.91 24.16
N GLU A 299 2.57 36.95 25.46
CA GLU A 299 3.68 36.23 26.09
C GLU A 299 3.35 34.74 26.11
N LEU A 300 4.16 33.93 25.44
CA LEU A 300 3.96 32.50 25.29
C LEU A 300 5.30 31.77 25.44
N GLU A 301 5.27 30.63 26.13
CA GLU A 301 6.37 29.67 26.12
C GLU A 301 6.41 28.96 24.78
N HIS A 302 7.58 28.99 24.14
CA HIS A 302 7.80 28.34 22.85
C HIS A 302 9.23 27.83 22.77
N TYR A 303 9.42 26.78 21.97
CA TYR A 303 10.74 26.33 21.59
C TYR A 303 11.20 27.12 20.37
N LYS A 304 12.45 27.56 20.36
CA LYS A 304 13.06 28.27 19.24
C LYS A 304 14.33 27.56 18.82
N GLN A 305 14.52 27.43 17.51
CA GLN A 305 15.83 27.13 16.92
C GLN A 305 16.13 28.13 15.82
N THR A 306 17.33 28.71 15.87
CA THR A 306 17.81 29.66 14.86
C THR A 306 18.84 29.00 13.95
N PHE A 307 18.52 28.92 12.66
CA PHE A 307 19.42 28.45 11.61
C PHE A 307 20.04 29.64 10.86
N ALA A 308 20.88 30.42 11.53
CA ALA A 308 21.43 31.68 10.99
C ALA A 308 22.22 31.53 9.67
N GLN A 309 22.74 30.34 9.37
CA GLN A 309 23.52 30.07 8.15
C GLN A 309 22.74 29.28 7.09
N LEU A 310 21.49 28.89 7.36
CA LEU A 310 20.67 28.17 6.41
C LEU A 310 20.38 29.07 5.21
N VAL A 311 20.74 28.60 4.03
CA VAL A 311 20.41 29.28 2.78
C VAL A 311 19.01 28.84 2.39
N LEU A 312 18.13 29.81 2.14
CA LEU A 312 16.79 29.61 1.59
C LEU A 312 16.88 29.98 0.11
N PRO A 313 17.02 29.01 -0.82
CA PRO A 313 17.09 29.31 -2.24
C PRO A 313 15.82 30.02 -2.69
N ALA A 314 15.93 30.99 -3.60
CA ALA A 314 14.77 31.62 -4.21
C ALA A 314 13.89 30.57 -4.89
N GLY A 315 12.58 30.76 -4.78
CA GLY A 315 11.59 30.01 -5.53
C GLY A 315 11.65 30.29 -7.03
N ILE A 316 10.73 29.70 -7.79
CA ILE A 316 10.52 30.03 -9.19
C ILE A 316 9.49 31.15 -9.29
N ALA A 317 9.77 32.18 -10.11
CA ALA A 317 8.94 33.38 -10.20
C ALA A 317 7.49 33.09 -10.62
N ASP A 318 7.31 32.12 -11.52
CA ASP A 318 6.00 31.60 -11.94
C ASP A 318 6.08 30.07 -12.06
N PRO A 319 5.74 29.32 -10.99
CA PRO A 319 5.78 27.86 -10.99
C PRO A 319 4.88 27.23 -12.06
N THR A 320 3.74 27.85 -12.34
CA THR A 320 2.77 27.35 -13.33
C THR A 320 3.30 27.52 -14.73
N ALA A 321 3.79 28.72 -15.08
CA ALA A 321 4.41 28.96 -16.37
C ALA A 321 5.67 28.10 -16.57
N ALA A 322 6.41 27.81 -15.50
CA ALA A 322 7.54 26.90 -15.55
C ALA A 322 7.13 25.50 -16.03
N ILE A 323 6.12 24.85 -15.46
CA ILE A 323 5.74 23.49 -15.89
C ILE A 323 4.91 23.45 -17.20
N GLN A 324 4.28 24.57 -17.59
CA GLN A 324 3.43 24.64 -18.78
C GLN A 324 4.16 25.13 -20.04
N GLN A 325 5.43 25.52 -19.95
CA GLN A 325 6.20 26.01 -21.10
C GLN A 325 6.35 24.91 -22.17
N PRO A 326 5.93 25.15 -23.44
CA PRO A 326 6.11 24.17 -24.51
C PRO A 326 7.58 23.77 -24.71
N GLY A 327 7.82 22.48 -24.93
CA GLY A 327 9.16 21.93 -25.15
C GLY A 327 10.06 21.85 -23.92
N ILE A 328 9.57 22.25 -22.74
CA ILE A 328 10.37 22.22 -21.52
C ILE A 328 10.78 20.81 -21.11
N ASN A 329 11.98 20.72 -20.52
CA ASN A 329 12.39 19.56 -19.75
C ASN A 329 11.64 19.51 -18.40
N LEU A 330 10.62 18.67 -18.27
CA LEU A 330 9.82 18.57 -17.05
C LEU A 330 10.65 18.11 -15.84
N ILE A 331 11.64 17.24 -16.06
CA ILE A 331 12.52 16.76 -14.99
C ILE A 331 13.32 17.94 -14.41
N LYS A 332 13.92 18.78 -15.27
CA LYS A 332 14.64 19.98 -14.83
C LYS A 332 13.70 21.02 -14.23
N ALA A 333 12.50 21.18 -14.77
CA ALA A 333 11.49 22.10 -14.22
C ALA A 333 11.09 21.69 -12.80
N HIS A 334 10.77 20.42 -12.59
CA HIS A 334 10.48 19.85 -11.27
C HIS A 334 11.69 19.94 -10.35
N ALA A 335 12.89 19.60 -10.81
CA ALA A 335 14.11 19.74 -10.02
C ALA A 335 14.36 21.20 -9.59
N ALA A 336 14.10 22.17 -10.46
CA ALA A 336 14.22 23.59 -10.16
C ALA A 336 13.17 24.06 -9.15
N LEU A 337 11.91 23.59 -9.28
CA LEU A 337 10.83 23.85 -8.32
C LEU A 337 11.14 23.27 -6.94
N TYR A 338 11.56 22.00 -6.89
CA TYR A 338 11.93 21.31 -5.67
C TYR A 338 13.30 21.74 -5.13
N GLY A 339 14.09 22.50 -5.89
CA GLY A 339 15.37 23.06 -5.43
C GLY A 339 15.19 24.05 -4.27
N ALA A 340 14.03 24.68 -4.17
CA ALA A 340 13.67 25.55 -3.05
C ALA A 340 12.97 24.82 -1.89
N ASN A 341 12.89 23.49 -1.93
CA ASN A 341 12.31 22.70 -0.84
C ASN A 341 13.28 22.54 0.33
N ILE A 342 12.69 22.60 1.51
CA ILE A 342 13.35 22.43 2.79
C ILE A 342 12.51 21.44 3.59
N GLN A 343 13.11 20.32 3.96
CA GLN A 343 12.50 19.34 4.83
C GLN A 343 12.95 19.60 6.27
N PHE A 344 12.00 19.69 7.18
CA PHE A 344 12.24 19.76 8.61
C PHE A 344 11.80 18.46 9.27
N ILE A 345 12.64 17.93 10.14
CA ILE A 345 12.34 16.74 10.95
C ILE A 345 12.40 17.18 12.41
N PHE A 346 11.25 17.21 13.08
CA PHE A 346 11.14 17.55 14.50
C PHE A 346 11.12 16.27 15.31
N LYS A 347 11.98 16.18 16.32
CA LYS A 347 11.99 15.10 17.31
C LYS A 347 11.26 15.59 18.55
N LEU A 348 10.28 14.82 19.02
CA LEU A 348 9.49 15.16 20.21
C LEU A 348 9.37 13.95 21.13
N ASP A 349 9.40 14.21 22.43
CA ASP A 349 8.96 13.26 23.43
C ASP A 349 7.48 13.50 23.73
N VAL A 350 6.68 12.44 23.68
CA VAL A 350 5.28 12.44 24.08
C VAL A 350 5.22 12.11 25.57
N LEU A 351 4.80 13.07 26.39
CA LEU A 351 4.89 13.00 27.85
C LEU A 351 3.57 12.67 28.53
N ARG A 352 2.43 13.02 27.91
CA ARG A 352 1.12 12.82 28.53
C ARG A 352 0.01 12.63 27.50
N ALA A 353 -0.93 11.73 27.78
CA ALA A 353 -2.15 11.56 27.00
C ALA A 353 -3.09 12.78 27.03
N GLY A 354 -3.84 12.96 25.94
CA GLY A 354 -4.84 14.01 25.76
C GLY A 354 -4.92 14.54 24.34
N GLU A 355 -5.89 15.41 24.10
CA GLU A 355 -5.99 16.18 22.86
C GLU A 355 -5.32 17.55 23.03
N SER A 356 -4.58 17.98 22.01
CA SER A 356 -3.96 19.30 21.98
C SER A 356 -3.62 19.74 20.56
N GLU A 357 -3.10 20.95 20.46
CA GLU A 357 -2.62 21.55 19.22
C GLU A 357 -1.14 21.93 19.37
N LEU A 358 -0.35 21.59 18.36
CA LEU A 358 1.04 21.99 18.19
C LEU A 358 1.13 22.89 16.95
N GLN A 359 1.69 24.08 17.14
CA GLN A 359 1.92 25.07 16.11
C GLN A 359 3.40 25.14 15.79
N ILE A 360 3.75 25.12 14.51
CA ILE A 360 5.13 25.19 14.01
C ILE A 360 5.21 26.36 13.04
N ALA A 361 6.00 27.39 13.35
CA ALA A 361 6.29 28.48 12.42
C ALA A 361 7.70 28.39 11.87
N PHE A 362 7.81 28.80 10.61
CA PHE A 362 9.07 29.01 9.91
C PHE A 362 9.14 30.50 9.55
N VAL A 363 10.10 31.22 10.12
CA VAL A 363 10.21 32.68 10.04
C VAL A 363 11.56 33.06 9.43
N PRO A 364 11.60 33.46 8.14
CA PRO A 364 12.83 33.91 7.51
C PRO A 364 13.44 35.12 8.24
N HIS A 365 14.77 35.16 8.34
CA HIS A 365 15.46 36.32 8.90
C HIS A 365 15.30 37.53 7.97
N GLY A 366 15.13 38.73 8.56
CA GLY A 366 14.98 39.99 7.82
C GLY A 366 13.54 40.43 7.61
N ASP A 367 12.57 39.50 7.50
CA ASP A 367 11.18 39.81 7.14
C ASP A 367 10.16 38.96 7.91
N MET A 368 10.07 39.18 9.23
CA MET A 368 9.26 38.35 10.15
C MET A 368 7.76 38.33 9.84
N TRP A 369 7.21 39.33 9.12
CA TRP A 369 5.77 39.53 8.99
C TRP A 369 5.18 39.16 7.63
N GLU A 370 6.00 39.11 6.57
CA GLU A 370 5.50 38.91 5.19
C GLU A 370 5.87 37.53 4.61
N GLY A 371 6.81 36.82 5.25
CA GLY A 371 7.41 35.60 4.70
C GLY A 371 7.21 34.31 5.49
N PHE A 372 6.58 34.40 6.66
CA PHE A 372 6.47 33.26 7.56
C PHE A 372 5.37 32.28 7.14
N ALA A 373 5.57 31.01 7.48
CA ALA A 373 4.58 29.95 7.33
C ALA A 373 4.28 29.33 8.68
N VAL A 374 3.03 28.97 8.94
CA VAL A 374 2.61 28.28 10.17
C VAL A 374 1.90 26.99 9.80
N HIS A 375 2.29 25.89 10.46
CA HIS A 375 1.64 24.61 10.40
C HIS A 375 0.98 24.30 11.74
N SER A 376 -0.32 24.00 11.72
CA SER A 376 -1.08 23.57 12.89
C SER A 376 -1.29 22.07 12.84
N LEU A 377 -0.90 21.37 13.92
CA LEU A 377 -1.04 19.93 14.09
C LEU A 377 -1.95 19.66 15.28
N ASN A 378 -3.08 19.00 15.03
CA ASN A 378 -3.90 18.46 16.11
C ASN A 378 -3.28 17.14 16.55
N LEU A 379 -2.90 17.05 17.82
CA LEU A 379 -2.35 15.85 18.43
C LEU A 379 -3.44 15.17 19.24
N SER A 380 -3.70 13.89 18.96
CA SER A 380 -4.50 13.01 19.80
C SER A 380 -3.57 11.96 20.38
N ILE A 381 -3.22 12.14 21.65
CA ILE A 381 -2.27 11.28 22.36
C ILE A 381 -3.06 10.34 23.27
N GLU A 382 -2.90 9.05 23.04
CA GLU A 382 -3.48 8.00 23.87
C GLU A 382 -2.54 7.61 25.04
N PRO A 383 -3.06 7.08 26.15
CA PRO A 383 -2.22 6.43 27.16
C PRO A 383 -1.43 5.27 26.54
N PRO A 384 -0.28 4.87 27.13
CA PRO A 384 0.53 3.80 26.57
C PRO A 384 -0.29 2.51 26.46
N PRO A 385 -0.25 1.83 25.30
CA PRO A 385 -1.07 0.67 25.12
C PRO A 385 -0.60 -0.46 26.00
N ARG A 386 -1.57 -1.25 26.50
CA ARG A 386 -1.24 -2.49 27.20
C ARG A 386 -0.50 -3.41 26.24
N LEU A 387 0.74 -3.73 26.56
CA LEU A 387 1.56 -4.65 25.82
C LEU A 387 1.31 -6.10 26.27
N PRO A 388 1.01 -7.05 25.35
CA PRO A 388 0.98 -8.46 25.71
C PRO A 388 2.30 -8.94 26.29
N LEU A 389 2.29 -9.90 27.22
CA LEU A 389 3.47 -10.43 27.91
C LEU A 389 4.61 -10.83 26.96
N ARG A 390 4.28 -11.35 25.77
CA ARG A 390 5.26 -11.82 24.78
C ARG A 390 5.71 -10.75 23.78
N SER A 391 5.06 -9.59 23.74
CA SER A 391 5.41 -8.48 22.83
C SER A 391 6.79 -7.87 23.12
N LEU A 392 7.24 -7.90 24.38
CA LEU A 392 8.54 -7.35 24.79
C LEU A 392 9.76 -8.07 24.16
N GLN A 393 9.55 -9.22 23.52
CA GLN A 393 10.58 -9.96 22.79
C GLN A 393 10.67 -9.55 21.32
N ALA A 394 9.67 -8.84 20.78
CA ALA A 394 9.58 -8.47 19.37
C ALA A 394 10.50 -7.30 19.01
N ARG A 395 11.07 -7.34 17.79
CA ARG A 395 11.97 -6.31 17.24
C ARG A 395 11.29 -5.14 16.53
N MET A 396 9.96 -5.20 16.34
CA MET A 396 9.14 -4.26 15.55
C MET A 396 8.14 -3.54 16.46
N PRO A 397 7.65 -2.32 16.12
CA PRO A 397 6.93 -1.46 17.05
C PRO A 397 5.61 -2.11 17.50
N PRO A 398 5.53 -2.69 18.71
CA PRO A 398 4.35 -3.42 19.16
C PRO A 398 3.17 -2.47 19.43
N LEU A 399 3.44 -1.17 19.53
CA LEU A 399 2.52 -0.16 20.03
C LEU A 399 1.29 0.03 19.13
N ILE A 400 1.46 0.06 17.80
CA ILE A 400 0.33 0.22 16.86
C ILE A 400 -0.65 -0.95 17.01
N TYR A 401 -0.14 -2.18 17.08
CA TYR A 401 -0.98 -3.37 17.21
C TYR A 401 -1.53 -3.57 18.63
N ALA A 402 -0.78 -3.17 19.65
CA ALA A 402 -1.27 -3.16 21.02
C ALA A 402 -2.40 -2.14 21.22
N ARG A 403 -2.38 -1.02 20.49
CA ARG A 403 -3.50 -0.07 20.45
C ARG A 403 -4.76 -0.69 19.90
N ASP A 404 -4.63 -1.47 18.83
CA ASP A 404 -5.79 -2.13 18.24
C ASP A 404 -6.47 -3.05 19.25
N MET A 405 -5.73 -3.62 20.22
CA MET A 405 -6.31 -4.36 21.33
C MET A 405 -6.98 -3.49 22.41
N MET A 406 -6.64 -2.20 22.53
CA MET A 406 -7.28 -1.30 23.49
C MET A 406 -8.59 -0.70 22.98
N ARG A 407 -8.66 -0.45 21.68
CA ARG A 407 -9.89 0.03 21.05
C ARG A 407 -10.88 -1.13 20.97
N THR A 408 -12.13 -0.93 21.32
CA THR A 408 -13.16 -1.99 21.35
C THR A 408 -14.19 -1.81 20.24
N THR A 409 -13.73 -1.55 19.01
CA THR A 409 -14.67 -1.28 17.90
C THR A 409 -15.28 -2.55 17.32
N HIS A 410 -14.67 -3.72 17.52
CA HIS A 410 -15.25 -4.99 17.08
C HIS A 410 -15.45 -5.97 18.23
N LEU A 411 -16.59 -6.66 18.23
CA LEU A 411 -16.82 -7.85 19.04
C LEU A 411 -16.50 -9.07 18.17
N PHE A 412 -15.72 -10.00 18.69
CA PHE A 412 -15.32 -11.18 17.93
C PHE A 412 -15.35 -12.49 18.74
N GLY A 413 -15.48 -13.59 18.02
CA GLY A 413 -15.24 -14.95 18.50
C GLY A 413 -14.37 -15.70 17.51
N LEU A 414 -13.23 -16.22 17.97
CA LEU A 414 -12.32 -17.06 17.19
C LEU A 414 -12.35 -18.49 17.74
N TYR A 415 -12.70 -19.44 16.89
CA TYR A 415 -12.90 -20.85 17.25
C TYR A 415 -11.97 -21.73 16.41
N SER A 416 -11.07 -22.48 17.05
CA SER A 416 -10.22 -23.48 16.38
C SER A 416 -10.75 -24.87 16.66
N LEU A 417 -11.06 -25.63 15.61
CA LEU A 417 -11.77 -26.92 15.69
C LEU A 417 -10.85 -28.10 15.34
N THR A 418 -11.25 -29.30 15.76
CA THR A 418 -10.62 -30.58 15.42
C THR A 418 -11.63 -31.54 14.76
N VAL A 419 -12.21 -31.11 13.66
CA VAL A 419 -13.16 -31.89 12.87
C VAL A 419 -12.63 -32.12 11.45
N VAL A 420 -13.13 -33.14 10.76
CA VAL A 420 -12.86 -33.31 9.34
C VAL A 420 -13.48 -32.17 8.53
N GLN A 421 -12.84 -31.80 7.41
CA GLN A 421 -13.19 -30.61 6.62
C GLN A 421 -14.69 -30.50 6.31
N ASN A 422 -15.32 -31.57 5.83
CA ASN A 422 -16.74 -31.53 5.45
C ASN A 422 -17.65 -31.24 6.65
N THR A 423 -17.35 -31.83 7.81
CA THR A 423 -18.09 -31.55 9.06
C THR A 423 -17.85 -30.12 9.52
N ALA A 424 -16.63 -29.60 9.38
CA ALA A 424 -16.29 -28.23 9.72
C ALA A 424 -17.08 -27.22 8.87
N THR A 425 -17.18 -27.50 7.57
CA THR A 425 -17.91 -26.66 6.63
C THR A 425 -19.40 -26.66 6.93
N GLN A 426 -19.99 -27.84 7.18
CA GLN A 426 -21.40 -27.93 7.59
C GLN A 426 -21.64 -27.12 8.87
N LEU A 427 -20.78 -27.28 9.87
CA LEU A 427 -20.87 -26.54 11.12
C LEU A 427 -20.77 -25.02 10.90
N ALA A 428 -19.88 -24.56 10.03
CA ALA A 428 -19.75 -23.14 9.69
C ALA A 428 -21.03 -22.58 9.05
N VAL A 429 -21.67 -23.34 8.14
CA VAL A 429 -22.96 -22.96 7.55
C VAL A 429 -24.07 -22.93 8.61
N GLU A 430 -24.08 -23.88 9.55
CA GLU A 430 -25.04 -23.90 10.65
C GLU A 430 -24.86 -22.71 11.59
N ILE A 431 -23.61 -22.35 11.91
CA ILE A 431 -23.26 -21.18 12.72
C ILE A 431 -23.66 -19.90 12.00
N LEU A 432 -23.38 -19.80 10.69
CA LEU A 432 -23.77 -18.65 9.88
C LEU A 432 -25.29 -18.46 9.89
N ALA A 433 -26.07 -19.53 9.65
CA ALA A 433 -27.52 -19.45 9.70
C ALA A 433 -28.02 -19.00 11.08
N GLN A 434 -27.46 -19.55 12.16
CA GLN A 434 -27.81 -19.16 13.53
C GLN A 434 -27.47 -17.69 13.83
N LEU A 435 -26.33 -17.21 13.34
CA LEU A 435 -25.90 -15.83 13.50
C LEU A 435 -26.85 -14.89 12.78
N LEU A 436 -27.08 -15.12 11.49
CA LEU A 436 -27.90 -14.24 10.65
C LEU A 436 -29.35 -14.14 11.13
N THR A 437 -29.94 -15.24 11.64
CA THR A 437 -31.28 -15.21 12.26
C THR A 437 -31.35 -14.28 13.48
N ARG A 438 -30.24 -14.09 14.20
CA ARG A 438 -30.21 -13.28 15.43
C ARG A 438 -30.00 -11.79 15.18
N ILE A 439 -29.16 -11.44 14.20
CA ILE A 439 -28.68 -10.05 14.06
C ILE A 439 -29.02 -9.39 12.73
N ALA A 440 -29.43 -10.16 11.73
CA ALA A 440 -29.60 -9.63 10.38
C ALA A 440 -30.74 -10.34 9.61
N PRO A 441 -31.90 -10.65 10.22
CA PRO A 441 -32.91 -11.52 9.60
C PRO A 441 -33.42 -11.01 8.23
N SER A 442 -33.31 -9.71 7.97
CA SER A 442 -33.75 -9.06 6.73
C SER A 442 -32.61 -8.53 5.84
N GLU A 443 -31.34 -8.73 6.18
CA GLU A 443 -30.23 -8.18 5.40
C GLU A 443 -29.95 -9.01 4.13
N THR A 444 -29.21 -8.38 3.20
CA THR A 444 -28.56 -9.10 2.10
C THR A 444 -27.10 -9.30 2.49
N VAL A 445 -26.62 -10.53 2.37
CA VAL A 445 -25.23 -10.90 2.64
C VAL A 445 -24.50 -11.22 1.34
N THR A 446 -23.20 -10.98 1.34
CA THR A 446 -22.30 -11.42 0.27
C THR A 446 -21.57 -12.66 0.75
N LEU A 447 -21.89 -13.81 0.16
CA LEU A 447 -21.24 -15.08 0.43
C LEU A 447 -20.18 -15.34 -0.64
N SER A 448 -18.94 -15.52 -0.21
CA SER A 448 -17.81 -15.89 -1.06
C SER A 448 -17.32 -17.27 -0.64
N ILE A 449 -17.38 -18.24 -1.55
CA ILE A 449 -16.97 -19.61 -1.30
C ILE A 449 -15.77 -19.92 -2.17
N THR A 450 -14.65 -20.32 -1.56
CA THR A 450 -13.47 -20.82 -2.30
C THR A 450 -13.34 -22.33 -2.10
N ASN A 451 -13.32 -23.05 -3.22
CA ASN A 451 -13.12 -24.49 -3.24
C ASN A 451 -11.61 -24.80 -3.28
N SER A 452 -11.20 -25.89 -2.65
CA SER A 452 -9.80 -26.37 -2.69
C SER A 452 -9.26 -26.59 -4.11
N VAL A 453 -10.13 -26.85 -5.09
CA VAL A 453 -9.76 -27.10 -6.49
C VAL A 453 -9.75 -25.82 -7.35
N ARG A 454 -10.55 -24.80 -6.99
CA ARG A 454 -10.70 -23.56 -7.75
C ARG A 454 -10.20 -22.39 -6.91
N HIS A 455 -9.07 -21.79 -7.29
CA HIS A 455 -8.51 -20.62 -6.61
C HIS A 455 -9.34 -19.33 -6.79
N GLN A 456 -10.34 -19.34 -7.66
CA GLN A 456 -11.26 -18.22 -7.81
C GLN A 456 -12.47 -18.39 -6.88
N PRO A 457 -12.77 -17.41 -6.00
CA PRO A 457 -13.96 -17.44 -5.17
C PRO A 457 -15.23 -17.33 -6.01
N GLU A 458 -16.23 -18.15 -5.70
CA GLU A 458 -17.60 -17.93 -6.19
C GLU A 458 -18.30 -16.94 -5.27
N HIS A 459 -18.69 -15.79 -5.81
CA HIS A 459 -19.44 -14.76 -5.08
C HIS A 459 -20.94 -14.89 -5.33
N ARG A 460 -21.74 -14.88 -4.26
CA ARG A 460 -23.20 -14.91 -4.31
C ARG A 460 -23.77 -13.86 -3.37
N LYS A 461 -24.69 -13.02 -3.87
CA LYS A 461 -25.50 -12.14 -3.03
C LYS A 461 -26.78 -12.88 -2.66
N LEU A 462 -26.99 -13.09 -1.36
CA LEU A 462 -28.10 -13.87 -0.83
C LEU A 462 -28.87 -13.03 0.17
N ARG A 463 -30.21 -13.11 0.16
CA ARG A 463 -31.01 -12.58 1.25
C ARG A 463 -30.97 -13.55 2.42
N VAL A 464 -30.90 -13.03 3.65
CA VAL A 464 -30.84 -13.86 4.86
C VAL A 464 -32.07 -14.77 4.98
N GLU A 465 -33.26 -14.27 4.63
CA GLU A 465 -34.49 -15.08 4.58
C GLU A 465 -34.35 -16.34 3.72
N HIS A 466 -33.59 -16.27 2.62
CA HIS A 466 -33.32 -17.44 1.78
C HIS A 466 -32.36 -18.40 2.48
N ILE A 467 -31.31 -17.92 3.14
CA ILE A 467 -30.34 -18.77 3.87
C ILE A 467 -31.02 -19.54 5.02
N ILE A 468 -32.04 -18.94 5.65
CA ILE A 468 -32.78 -19.52 6.76
C ILE A 468 -33.76 -20.60 6.28
N ASP A 469 -34.29 -20.50 5.06
CA ASP A 469 -35.17 -21.52 4.49
C ASP A 469 -34.42 -22.83 4.20
N GLU A 470 -35.04 -23.97 4.53
CA GLU A 470 -34.40 -25.30 4.44
C GLU A 470 -33.94 -25.63 3.01
N GLY A 471 -34.62 -25.08 2.00
CA GLY A 471 -34.30 -25.28 0.58
C GLY A 471 -32.93 -24.75 0.17
N HIS A 472 -32.59 -23.50 0.51
CA HIS A 472 -31.29 -22.93 0.14
C HIS A 472 -30.18 -23.32 1.11
N ARG A 473 -30.50 -23.76 2.33
CA ARG A 473 -29.53 -24.40 3.22
C ARG A 473 -28.91 -25.62 2.55
N HIS A 474 -29.71 -26.40 1.83
CA HIS A 474 -29.22 -27.54 1.04
C HIS A 474 -28.32 -27.08 -0.12
N GLU A 475 -28.66 -26.00 -0.83
CA GLU A 475 -27.83 -25.46 -1.93
C GLU A 475 -26.47 -24.93 -1.45
N ILE A 476 -26.44 -24.21 -0.32
CA ILE A 476 -25.20 -23.75 0.30
C ILE A 476 -24.39 -24.95 0.80
N GLN A 477 -25.04 -25.93 1.41
CA GLN A 477 -24.38 -27.18 1.80
C GLN A 477 -23.77 -27.90 0.59
N GLU A 478 -24.49 -28.04 -0.51
CA GLU A 478 -23.97 -28.66 -1.74
C GLU A 478 -22.80 -27.89 -2.34
N ALA A 479 -22.93 -26.56 -2.46
CA ALA A 479 -21.86 -25.70 -2.97
C ALA A 479 -20.63 -25.68 -2.05
N SER A 480 -20.81 -26.04 -0.77
CA SER A 480 -19.75 -26.02 0.24
C SER A 480 -19.19 -27.40 0.60
N LYS A 481 -19.69 -28.50 0.01
CA LYS A 481 -19.16 -29.87 0.23
C LYS A 481 -17.64 -29.96 0.02
N ASP A 482 -17.11 -29.16 -0.90
CA ASP A 482 -15.66 -29.07 -1.21
C ASP A 482 -15.04 -27.71 -0.83
N ALA A 483 -15.80 -26.85 -0.16
CA ALA A 483 -15.31 -25.54 0.25
C ALA A 483 -14.22 -25.70 1.30
N CYS A 484 -13.18 -24.90 1.13
CA CYS A 484 -12.05 -24.83 2.05
C CYS A 484 -11.99 -23.45 2.71
N HIS A 485 -12.67 -22.46 2.14
CA HIS A 485 -12.81 -21.13 2.72
C HIS A 485 -14.22 -20.61 2.44
N ILE A 486 -14.87 -20.08 3.47
CA ILE A 486 -16.17 -19.39 3.37
C ILE A 486 -16.00 -18.03 4.00
N ARG A 487 -16.38 -16.99 3.27
CA ARG A 487 -16.47 -15.63 3.76
C ARG A 487 -17.88 -15.13 3.55
N CYS A 488 -18.52 -14.65 4.60
CA CYS A 488 -19.81 -14.00 4.52
C CYS A 488 -19.68 -12.60 5.09
N ASP A 489 -19.94 -11.59 4.27
CA ASP A 489 -19.92 -10.19 4.68
C ASP A 489 -21.34 -9.61 4.64
N TRP A 490 -21.64 -8.74 5.61
CA TRP A 490 -22.87 -7.95 5.67
C TRP A 490 -22.57 -6.55 6.20
N SER A 491 -23.60 -5.72 6.34
CA SER A 491 -23.41 -4.30 6.61
C SER A 491 -22.74 -4.01 7.97
N LYS A 492 -22.87 -4.94 8.93
CA LYS A 492 -22.44 -4.79 10.32
C LYS A 492 -21.26 -5.71 10.71
N GLY A 493 -20.79 -6.57 9.81
CA GLY A 493 -19.73 -7.52 10.16
C GLY A 493 -19.46 -8.60 9.14
N SER A 494 -18.67 -9.58 9.57
CA SER A 494 -18.22 -10.69 8.76
C SER A 494 -18.15 -12.01 9.55
N LEU A 495 -18.32 -13.11 8.83
CA LEU A 495 -17.97 -14.46 9.27
C LEU A 495 -16.96 -15.03 8.28
N LEU A 496 -15.85 -15.52 8.81
CA LEU A 496 -14.78 -16.14 8.05
C LEU A 496 -14.59 -17.55 8.56
N PHE A 497 -14.50 -18.49 7.63
CA PHE A 497 -14.21 -19.88 7.89
C PHE A 497 -13.08 -20.33 6.98
N ASP A 498 -12.11 -21.03 7.54
CA ASP A 498 -11.01 -21.63 6.79
C ASP A 498 -10.72 -23.02 7.32
N ALA A 499 -10.86 -24.01 6.45
CA ALA A 499 -10.51 -25.40 6.67
C ALA A 499 -9.51 -25.90 5.63
N ARG A 500 -8.84 -25.00 4.89
CA ARG A 500 -7.83 -25.36 3.89
C ARG A 500 -6.79 -26.27 4.51
N PRO A 501 -6.56 -27.48 3.96
CA PRO A 501 -5.35 -28.19 4.26
C PRO A 501 -4.21 -27.36 3.71
N LEU A 502 -3.33 -26.93 4.60
CA LEU A 502 -2.28 -25.97 4.25
C LEU A 502 -1.25 -26.56 3.26
N LYS A 503 -1.27 -27.90 3.10
CA LYS A 503 -0.68 -28.62 1.97
C LYS A 503 -1.72 -29.58 1.40
N PRO A 504 -1.87 -29.68 0.07
CA PRO A 504 -2.70 -30.72 -0.53
C PRO A 504 -2.18 -32.07 -0.06
N HIS A 505 -3.01 -32.82 0.64
CA HIS A 505 -2.68 -34.19 1.06
C HIS A 505 -3.69 -35.14 0.38
N PRO A 506 -3.24 -36.27 -0.19
CA PRO A 506 -4.12 -37.19 -0.93
C PRO A 506 -5.19 -37.86 -0.05
N GLU A 507 -5.00 -37.85 1.26
CA GLU A 507 -5.96 -38.38 2.24
C GLU A 507 -6.54 -37.26 3.12
N PRO A 508 -7.85 -37.27 3.41
CA PRO A 508 -8.48 -36.31 4.33
C PRO A 508 -7.90 -36.49 5.73
N ARG A 509 -6.97 -35.61 6.11
CA ARG A 509 -6.44 -35.52 7.47
C ARG A 509 -7.28 -34.57 8.29
N GLU A 510 -7.29 -34.78 9.60
CA GLU A 510 -7.84 -33.82 10.56
C GLU A 510 -7.05 -32.50 10.48
N THR A 511 -7.59 -31.52 9.74
CA THR A 511 -7.12 -30.14 9.71
C THR A 511 -7.65 -29.38 10.93
N ALA A 512 -7.02 -28.28 11.31
CA ALA A 512 -7.66 -27.34 12.22
C ALA A 512 -8.49 -26.38 11.39
N ALA A 513 -9.80 -26.57 11.42
CA ALA A 513 -10.72 -25.58 10.85
C ALA A 513 -10.84 -24.41 11.81
N HIS A 514 -10.91 -23.19 11.28
CA HIS A 514 -11.07 -21.97 12.05
C HIS A 514 -12.34 -21.25 11.64
N ILE A 515 -13.06 -20.74 12.63
CA ILE A 515 -14.20 -19.84 12.44
C ILE A 515 -13.85 -18.54 13.17
N LEU A 516 -13.91 -17.41 12.46
CA LEU A 516 -13.88 -16.08 13.03
C LEU A 516 -15.22 -15.41 12.75
N ILE A 517 -15.89 -14.98 13.81
CA ILE A 517 -17.05 -14.11 13.75
C ILE A 517 -16.59 -12.76 14.25
N ILE A 518 -16.83 -11.69 13.49
CA ILE A 518 -16.42 -10.34 13.89
C ILE A 518 -17.50 -9.33 13.50
N GLN A 519 -17.91 -8.50 14.45
CA GLN A 519 -18.98 -7.52 14.30
C GLN A 519 -18.48 -6.13 14.66
N ASP A 520 -18.76 -5.13 13.83
CA ASP A 520 -18.47 -3.74 14.14
C ASP A 520 -19.51 -3.22 15.15
N THR A 521 -19.08 -3.05 16.39
CA THR A 521 -19.92 -2.61 17.51
C THR A 521 -20.46 -1.19 17.32
N THR A 522 -19.83 -0.37 16.47
CA THR A 522 -20.31 0.99 16.17
C THR A 522 -21.57 1.00 15.30
N LEU A 523 -21.88 -0.14 14.67
CA LEU A 523 -23.02 -0.34 13.78
C LEU A 523 -24.13 -1.20 14.40
N LEU A 524 -23.89 -1.75 15.61
CA LEU A 524 -24.86 -2.56 16.34
C LEU A 524 -25.71 -1.68 17.25
N SER A 525 -26.99 -2.03 17.39
CA SER A 525 -27.81 -1.56 18.50
C SER A 525 -27.39 -2.23 19.82
N ASP A 526 -27.70 -1.60 20.96
CA ASP A 526 -27.43 -2.17 22.29
C ASP A 526 -28.02 -3.57 22.48
N GLU A 527 -29.22 -3.82 21.90
CA GLU A 527 -29.88 -5.13 21.94
C GLU A 527 -29.11 -6.18 21.13
N GLU A 528 -28.70 -5.85 19.90
CA GLU A 528 -27.90 -6.74 19.05
C GLU A 528 -26.54 -7.05 19.71
N LEU A 529 -25.89 -6.03 20.29
CA LEU A 529 -24.62 -6.18 20.99
C LEU A 529 -24.79 -7.11 22.21
N ALA A 530 -25.85 -6.96 22.98
CA ALA A 530 -26.14 -7.83 24.13
C ALA A 530 -26.41 -9.28 23.69
N VAL A 531 -27.18 -9.48 22.61
CA VAL A 531 -27.44 -10.82 22.05
C VAL A 531 -26.13 -11.49 21.63
N LEU A 532 -25.25 -10.80 20.92
CA LEU A 532 -23.97 -11.34 20.46
C LEU A 532 -23.00 -11.61 21.60
N THR A 533 -22.95 -10.70 22.59
CA THR A 533 -22.07 -10.84 23.76
C THR A 533 -22.41 -12.10 24.56
N ASN A 534 -23.68 -12.51 24.60
CA ASN A 534 -24.11 -13.76 25.24
C ASN A 534 -23.94 -14.98 24.31
N TRP A 535 -24.28 -14.83 23.02
CA TRP A 535 -24.30 -15.95 22.09
C TRP A 535 -22.91 -16.48 21.72
N LEU A 536 -21.90 -15.62 21.61
CA LEU A 536 -20.53 -16.05 21.28
C LEU A 536 -19.94 -17.02 22.33
N PRO A 537 -20.05 -16.75 23.65
CA PRO A 537 -19.75 -17.72 24.70
C PRO A 537 -20.59 -19.00 24.65
N GLU A 538 -21.91 -18.91 24.46
CA GLU A 538 -22.79 -20.08 24.37
C GLU A 538 -22.40 -21.01 23.21
N LEU A 539 -22.01 -20.41 22.08
CA LEU A 539 -21.49 -21.16 20.93
C LEU A 539 -20.21 -21.92 21.30
N ALA A 540 -19.26 -21.28 21.96
CA ALA A 540 -18.02 -21.93 22.40
C ALA A 540 -18.30 -23.07 23.39
N ASP A 541 -19.20 -22.86 24.36
CA ASP A 541 -19.59 -23.87 25.34
C ASP A 541 -20.15 -25.12 24.65
N ARG A 542 -21.07 -24.94 23.71
CA ARG A 542 -21.64 -26.03 22.90
C ARG A 542 -20.56 -26.79 22.12
N LEU A 543 -19.70 -26.08 21.38
CA LEU A 543 -18.64 -26.70 20.58
C LEU A 543 -17.63 -27.47 21.44
N MET A 544 -17.35 -26.98 22.64
CA MET A 544 -16.48 -27.64 23.61
C MET A 544 -17.11 -28.90 24.19
N LEU A 545 -18.40 -28.85 24.56
CA LEU A 545 -19.15 -30.02 25.04
C LEU A 545 -19.21 -31.15 24.00
N ASP A 546 -19.34 -30.79 22.72
CA ASP A 546 -19.31 -31.73 21.58
C ASP A 546 -17.89 -32.28 21.28
N GLN A 547 -16.87 -31.88 22.04
CA GLN A 547 -15.45 -32.26 21.86
C GLN A 547 -14.89 -31.89 20.48
N THR A 548 -15.48 -30.89 19.82
CA THR A 548 -15.02 -30.42 18.50
C THR A 548 -14.03 -29.26 18.61
N LEU A 549 -14.01 -28.55 19.73
CA LEU A 549 -13.19 -27.35 19.95
C LEU A 549 -11.79 -27.69 20.49
N LEU A 550 -10.75 -27.16 19.87
CA LEU A 550 -9.37 -27.18 20.38
C LEU A 550 -9.13 -26.02 21.35
N GLN A 551 -9.58 -24.84 20.95
CA GLN A 551 -9.56 -23.62 21.74
C GLN A 551 -10.56 -22.62 21.14
N ALA A 552 -11.02 -21.67 21.96
CA ALA A 552 -11.67 -20.48 21.47
C ALA A 552 -11.31 -19.27 22.33
N VAL A 553 -11.50 -18.10 21.75
CA VAL A 553 -11.45 -16.82 22.46
C VAL A 553 -12.60 -15.95 22.00
N ALA A 554 -13.20 -15.20 22.91
CA ALA A 554 -14.18 -14.18 22.61
C ALA A 554 -13.81 -12.89 23.33
N GLY A 555 -14.00 -11.74 22.69
CA GLY A 555 -13.63 -10.46 23.26
C GLY A 555 -13.93 -9.31 22.31
N SER A 556 -13.43 -8.12 22.67
CA SER A 556 -13.64 -6.92 21.87
C SER A 556 -12.32 -6.21 21.63
N TRP A 557 -11.95 -6.06 20.36
CA TRP A 557 -10.74 -5.37 19.88
C TRP A 557 -11.05 -4.60 18.60
N HIS A 558 -10.23 -3.62 18.27
CA HIS A 558 -10.16 -3.08 16.93
C HIS A 558 -9.36 -4.07 16.08
N TRP A 559 -9.87 -4.35 14.88
CA TRP A 559 -9.26 -5.30 13.97
C TRP A 559 -9.21 -4.60 12.60
N PRO A 560 -8.09 -3.92 12.27
CA PRO A 560 -8.04 -3.04 11.10
C PRO A 560 -8.33 -3.78 9.79
N ASN A 561 -7.94 -5.05 9.75
CA ASN A 561 -8.12 -5.89 8.58
C ASN A 561 -8.61 -7.28 9.03
N PRO A 562 -9.93 -7.42 9.25
CA PRO A 562 -10.49 -8.66 9.76
C PRO A 562 -10.53 -9.77 8.71
N TYR A 563 -10.06 -9.54 7.48
CA TYR A 563 -10.26 -10.45 6.35
C TYR A 563 -9.37 -11.69 6.38
N TYR A 564 -8.48 -11.83 7.37
CA TYR A 564 -7.51 -12.90 7.45
C TYR A 564 -7.60 -13.64 8.79
N LEU A 565 -7.61 -14.97 8.71
CA LEU A 565 -7.67 -15.88 9.86
C LEU A 565 -6.29 -16.26 10.42
N ASP A 566 -5.22 -15.93 9.71
CA ASP A 566 -3.85 -16.31 10.02
C ASP A 566 -3.15 -15.36 11.00
N TYR A 567 -3.88 -14.38 11.53
CA TYR A 567 -3.46 -13.61 12.69
C TYR A 567 -4.64 -13.11 13.52
N THR A 568 -4.33 -12.62 14.72
CA THR A 568 -5.18 -11.80 15.57
C THR A 568 -4.42 -10.52 15.95
N PRO A 569 -5.08 -9.42 16.37
CA PRO A 569 -4.36 -8.24 16.89
C PRO A 569 -3.34 -8.60 17.99
N TYR A 570 -3.69 -9.56 18.84
CA TYR A 570 -2.79 -10.14 19.85
C TYR A 570 -1.55 -10.81 19.26
N GLU A 571 -1.72 -11.68 18.27
CA GLU A 571 -0.62 -12.36 17.58
C GLU A 571 0.30 -11.35 16.90
N VAL A 572 -0.24 -10.34 16.23
CA VAL A 572 0.56 -9.30 15.57
C VAL A 572 1.32 -8.45 16.59
N ALA A 573 0.67 -8.06 17.70
CA ALA A 573 1.35 -7.38 18.81
C ALA A 573 2.47 -8.21 19.43
N CYS A 574 2.39 -9.54 19.38
CA CYS A 574 3.46 -10.45 19.79
C CYS A 574 4.47 -10.77 18.67
N SER A 575 4.27 -10.30 17.43
CA SER A 575 5.02 -10.72 16.24
C SER A 575 4.96 -12.23 15.94
N LEU A 576 3.80 -12.85 16.19
CA LEU A 576 3.54 -14.29 16.05
C LEU A 576 2.41 -14.54 15.02
N ASN A 577 2.53 -14.02 13.79
CA ASN A 577 1.48 -14.11 12.77
C ASN A 577 1.80 -15.08 11.62
N GLY A 578 0.80 -15.36 10.79
CA GLY A 578 0.91 -16.17 9.58
C GLY A 578 0.38 -17.60 9.72
N GLN A 579 0.24 -18.28 8.58
CA GLN A 579 -0.50 -19.56 8.45
C GLN A 579 -0.06 -20.70 9.39
N CYS A 580 1.16 -20.65 9.94
CA CYS A 580 1.61 -21.66 10.90
C CYS A 580 0.77 -21.68 12.19
N THR A 581 0.19 -20.53 12.59
CA THR A 581 -0.67 -20.38 13.78
C THR A 581 -2.02 -21.07 13.61
N MET A 582 -2.43 -21.32 12.37
CA MET A 582 -3.67 -22.00 12.03
C MET A 582 -3.52 -23.54 12.05
N THR A 583 -2.33 -24.08 12.29
CA THR A 583 -2.16 -25.54 12.28
C THR A 583 -2.77 -26.19 13.53
N ARG A 584 -3.35 -27.38 13.37
CA ARG A 584 -3.84 -28.18 14.51
C ARG A 584 -2.78 -28.43 15.57
N ARG A 585 -1.54 -28.61 15.14
CA ARG A 585 -0.40 -28.77 16.04
C ARG A 585 -0.17 -27.50 16.87
N TRP A 586 -0.16 -26.33 16.22
CA TRP A 586 -0.06 -25.05 16.91
C TRP A 586 -1.18 -24.89 17.91
N CYS A 587 -2.45 -25.03 17.49
CA CYS A 587 -3.61 -24.82 18.36
C CYS A 587 -3.73 -25.81 19.53
N ARG A 588 -3.01 -26.93 19.52
CA ARG A 588 -2.92 -27.86 20.65
C ARG A 588 -1.82 -27.52 21.65
N GLN A 589 -0.80 -26.80 21.19
CA GLN A 589 0.37 -26.45 21.98
C GLN A 589 0.25 -25.04 22.55
N PHE A 590 -0.29 -24.12 21.75
CA PHE A 590 -0.29 -22.70 22.04
C PHE A 590 -1.68 -22.10 21.91
N LEU A 591 -2.01 -21.19 22.83
CA LEU A 591 -3.18 -20.33 22.77
C LEU A 591 -2.89 -19.16 21.81
N ARG A 592 -3.84 -18.86 20.92
CA ARG A 592 -3.67 -17.82 19.88
C ARG A 592 -3.88 -16.40 20.40
N ALA A 593 -4.66 -16.20 21.44
CA ALA A 593 -5.01 -14.88 21.95
C ALA A 593 -5.41 -14.95 23.43
N VAL A 594 -5.26 -13.85 24.17
CA VAL A 594 -5.75 -13.72 25.55
C VAL A 594 -6.79 -12.62 25.62
N THR A 595 -8.02 -13.01 25.95
CA THR A 595 -9.16 -12.10 26.16
C THR A 595 -9.78 -12.36 27.54
N GLY A 596 -10.87 -11.67 27.87
CA GLY A 596 -11.64 -11.94 29.08
C GLY A 596 -12.42 -13.26 29.07
N GLN A 597 -12.55 -13.94 27.92
CA GLN A 597 -13.30 -15.18 27.77
C GLN A 597 -12.54 -16.17 26.89
N ILE A 598 -12.06 -17.27 27.48
CA ILE A 598 -11.17 -18.24 26.84
C ILE A 598 -11.70 -19.65 27.06
N TRP A 599 -11.60 -20.49 26.03
CA TRP A 599 -11.90 -21.92 26.10
C TRP A 599 -10.65 -22.72 25.73
N LEU A 600 -10.28 -23.64 26.60
CA LEU A 600 -9.11 -24.49 26.44
C LEU A 600 -9.55 -25.95 26.27
N GLY A 601 -9.07 -26.58 25.21
CA GLY A 601 -9.16 -28.03 25.06
C GLY A 601 -8.15 -28.75 25.98
N PRO A 602 -8.27 -30.08 26.10
CA PRO A 602 -7.51 -30.88 27.08
C PRO A 602 -5.98 -30.76 26.92
N SER A 603 -5.48 -30.57 25.69
CA SER A 603 -4.03 -30.44 25.44
C SER A 603 -3.44 -29.14 26.00
N LEU A 604 -4.21 -28.04 26.04
CA LEU A 604 -3.75 -26.79 26.62
C LEU A 604 -3.90 -26.82 28.14
N ILE A 605 -5.01 -27.37 28.66
CA ILE A 605 -5.23 -27.53 30.11
C ILE A 605 -4.08 -28.34 30.75
N ALA A 606 -3.64 -29.42 30.11
CA ALA A 606 -2.57 -30.28 30.63
C ALA A 606 -1.20 -29.59 30.74
N GLN A 607 -1.03 -28.41 30.14
CA GLN A 607 0.20 -27.62 30.18
C GLN A 607 0.14 -26.49 31.23
N LEU A 608 -1.01 -26.26 31.87
CA LEU A 608 -1.14 -25.24 32.91
C LEU A 608 -0.60 -25.76 34.24
N ASP A 609 0.18 -24.93 34.93
CA ASP A 609 0.83 -25.29 36.19
C ASP A 609 -0.14 -25.40 37.36
N SER A 610 -1.15 -24.51 37.43
CA SER A 610 -2.10 -24.45 38.54
C SER A 610 -3.46 -23.87 38.13
N LEU A 611 -4.50 -24.71 38.12
CA LEU A 611 -5.89 -24.25 37.97
C LEU A 611 -6.40 -23.53 39.22
N ILE A 612 -5.78 -23.77 40.38
CA ILE A 612 -6.17 -23.15 41.66
C ILE A 612 -5.88 -21.65 41.62
N GLU A 613 -4.68 -21.26 41.17
CA GLU A 613 -4.29 -19.85 41.03
C GLU A 613 -5.16 -19.15 39.98
N LEU A 614 -5.43 -19.84 38.86
CA LEU A 614 -6.31 -19.31 37.82
C LEU A 614 -7.74 -19.05 38.36
N GLY A 615 -8.27 -19.94 39.20
CA GLY A 615 -9.58 -19.78 39.85
C GLY A 615 -9.66 -18.62 40.86
N GLN A 616 -8.52 -18.02 41.26
CA GLN A 616 -8.51 -16.83 42.10
C GLN A 616 -8.87 -15.57 41.31
N ILE A 617 -8.51 -15.52 40.01
CA ILE A 617 -8.71 -14.34 39.16
C ILE A 617 -9.80 -14.53 38.09
N ALA A 618 -10.23 -15.76 37.84
CA ALA A 618 -11.21 -16.10 36.83
C ALA A 618 -12.25 -17.09 37.34
N ASP A 619 -13.45 -17.03 36.77
CA ASP A 619 -14.47 -18.04 36.92
C ASP A 619 -14.21 -19.20 35.96
N LEU A 620 -14.06 -20.38 36.54
CA LEU A 620 -13.75 -21.61 35.83
C LEU A 620 -15.01 -22.46 35.69
N LEU A 621 -15.32 -22.88 34.46
CA LEU A 621 -16.41 -23.80 34.17
C LEU A 621 -15.86 -25.02 33.42
N ASP A 622 -16.00 -26.19 34.04
CA ASP A 622 -15.65 -27.47 33.42
C ASP A 622 -16.68 -27.85 32.36
N LEU A 623 -16.21 -28.09 31.13
CA LEU A 623 -17.02 -28.44 29.97
C LEU A 623 -16.54 -29.79 29.43
N ASN A 624 -16.85 -30.85 30.19
CA ASN A 624 -16.43 -32.22 29.89
C ASN A 624 -14.89 -32.39 29.92
N LYS A 625 -14.23 -32.31 28.77
CA LYS A 625 -12.75 -32.37 28.65
C LYS A 625 -12.11 -31.00 28.45
N GLY A 626 -12.93 -29.96 28.35
CA GLY A 626 -12.49 -28.58 28.19
C GLY A 626 -12.75 -27.73 29.42
N LEU A 627 -12.21 -26.53 29.39
CA LEU A 627 -12.30 -25.54 30.46
C LEU A 627 -12.65 -24.19 29.85
N ARG A 628 -13.71 -23.55 30.35
CA ARG A 628 -13.97 -22.12 30.11
C ARG A 628 -13.35 -21.31 31.24
N ILE A 629 -12.68 -20.24 30.87
CA ILE A 629 -12.04 -19.26 31.75
C ILE A 629 -12.69 -17.91 31.46
N ALA A 630 -13.41 -17.35 32.43
CA ALA A 630 -14.01 -16.03 32.36
C ALA A 630 -13.31 -15.11 33.38
N LEU A 631 -12.59 -14.09 32.91
CA LEU A 631 -11.87 -13.16 33.78
C LEU A 631 -12.86 -12.39 34.67
N ARG A 632 -12.59 -12.32 35.97
CA ARG A 632 -13.39 -11.53 36.90
C ARG A 632 -13.14 -10.03 36.73
N ALA A 633 -14.13 -9.22 37.07
CA ALA A 633 -14.06 -7.77 36.91
C ALA A 633 -12.99 -7.09 37.77
N ASP A 634 -12.53 -7.72 38.86
CA ASP A 634 -11.48 -7.23 39.76
C ASP A 634 -10.07 -7.72 39.39
N ALA A 635 -9.96 -8.58 38.38
CA ALA A 635 -8.69 -9.09 37.86
C ALA A 635 -8.28 -8.38 36.56
N THR A 636 -6.98 -8.39 36.27
CA THR A 636 -6.45 -7.80 35.03
C THR A 636 -6.09 -8.87 34.00
N LEU A 637 -6.07 -8.48 32.72
CA LEU A 637 -5.54 -9.34 31.67
C LEU A 637 -4.03 -9.65 31.85
N ASP A 638 -3.27 -8.86 32.63
CA ASP A 638 -1.85 -9.11 32.90
C ASP A 638 -1.71 -10.32 33.83
N ASP A 639 -2.56 -10.39 34.86
CA ASP A 639 -2.60 -11.51 35.78
C ASP A 639 -2.98 -12.80 35.03
N LEU A 640 -3.97 -12.70 34.14
CA LEU A 640 -4.38 -13.82 33.29
C LEU A 640 -3.26 -14.28 32.35
N GLU A 641 -2.60 -13.36 31.64
CA GLU A 641 -1.48 -13.71 30.75
C GLU A 641 -0.33 -14.39 31.48
N ARG A 642 0.01 -13.95 32.70
CA ARG A 642 1.08 -14.58 33.50
C ARG A 642 0.74 -16.02 33.85
N LEU A 643 -0.50 -16.29 34.25
CA LEU A 643 -0.94 -17.66 34.56
C LEU A 643 -1.09 -18.53 33.30
N LEU A 644 -1.38 -17.93 32.15
CA LEU A 644 -1.43 -18.63 30.86
C LEU A 644 -0.06 -18.71 30.16
N ALA A 645 0.99 -18.10 30.70
CA ALA A 645 2.32 -18.03 30.09
C ALA A 645 2.90 -19.37 29.59
N PRO A 646 2.66 -20.53 30.25
CA PRO A 646 3.11 -21.84 29.75
C PRO A 646 2.53 -22.23 28.39
N ILE A 647 1.33 -21.74 28.04
CA ILE A 647 0.66 -22.01 26.77
C ILE A 647 0.70 -20.82 25.80
N LEU A 648 1.43 -19.75 26.12
CA LEU A 648 1.64 -18.62 25.22
C LEU A 648 2.94 -18.82 24.42
N PRO A 649 2.89 -18.78 23.08
CA PRO A 649 4.06 -19.05 22.25
C PRO A 649 5.12 -17.96 22.41
N SER A 650 6.39 -18.35 22.37
CA SER A 650 7.51 -17.41 22.21
C SER A 650 7.84 -17.18 20.74
N GLU A 651 8.62 -16.14 20.43
CA GLU A 651 9.16 -15.93 19.08
C GLU A 651 9.95 -17.17 18.59
N GLN A 652 10.68 -17.83 19.49
CA GLN A 652 11.46 -19.03 19.14
C GLN A 652 10.56 -20.21 18.75
N ASP A 653 9.40 -20.36 19.39
CA ASP A 653 8.42 -21.38 19.04
C ASP A 653 7.81 -21.11 17.66
N TRP A 654 7.46 -19.84 17.40
CA TRP A 654 6.99 -19.39 16.10
C TRP A 654 8.03 -19.65 15.00
N GLN A 655 9.27 -19.20 15.16
CA GLN A 655 10.36 -19.44 14.20
C GLN A 655 10.62 -20.94 13.95
N ARG A 656 10.46 -21.78 14.98
CA ARG A 656 10.63 -23.24 14.86
C ARG A 656 9.53 -23.86 14.01
N HIS A 657 8.28 -23.44 14.20
CA HIS A 657 7.15 -23.93 13.42
C HIS A 657 7.15 -23.36 12.00
N MET A 658 7.52 -22.09 11.81
CA MET A 658 7.74 -21.47 10.51
C MET A 658 8.86 -22.16 9.72
N ARG A 659 9.99 -22.52 10.34
CA ARG A 659 11.03 -23.28 9.62
C ARG A 659 10.56 -24.65 9.17
N ARG A 660 9.80 -25.36 10.01
CA ARG A 660 9.19 -26.64 9.63
C ARG A 660 8.17 -26.49 8.52
N TRP A 661 7.53 -25.33 8.45
CA TRP A 661 6.58 -25.00 7.41
C TRP A 661 7.22 -24.95 6.01
N PHE A 662 8.32 -24.20 5.89
CA PHE A 662 9.00 -23.97 4.62
C PHE A 662 9.89 -25.14 4.15
N VAL A 663 10.37 -25.99 5.07
CA VAL A 663 11.33 -27.07 4.75
C VAL A 663 10.66 -28.42 4.45
N GLY A 664 9.48 -28.68 5.02
CA GLY A 664 8.68 -29.84 4.61
C GLY A 664 7.82 -29.50 3.42
#